data_AF-A0A1X7TUQ6-F1
#
_entry.id   AF-A0A1X7TUQ6-F1
#
_cell.length_a   1.000
_cell.length_b   1.000
_cell.length_c   1.000
_cell.angle_alpha   90.00
_cell.angle_beta   90.00
_cell.angle_gamma   90.00
#
_symmetry.space_group_name_H-M   'P 1'
#
loop_
_entity.id
_entity.type
_entity.pdbx_description
1 polymer ?
#
loop_
_entity_poly.entity_id
_entity_poly.type
_entity_poly.pdbx_seq_one_letter_code
_entity_poly.pdbx_strand_id
1 'polypeptide(L)'
;MHGAPGAGKTCSLRLLLNEPPPAFTNSTPIACRAVQATQLSIDEENKTLKRIEEQDLYDQLAAHLKENEKMPTENDEAPMSEDDDISDSSGESLMEESTTIELPTNEPVKNEQSENEPVKNKPAKKKPAENKPIEKKPIEMEVIQKVTEVQPTTNTTKLSTNWVYFIDSGGQPAYRELLPLFTRAAALNIITIDLTKGLDEKCKFQYRIDQNEAPINTELKFSNLDIIRSTISSEAMLNSIKIPYVSESDMPKHSHYIILGTRADDKSVTKEKLTEMNESLREYESDDKVIKQKQHSDYSVIFAVDTLLPAGSQGREKASKSLYDTVANCQVEMKVTLPIRLLTFEVALQLEARKKKERSEQSFLTKEEVIKIGKPLRLDESDIEDVLQYLHDVTIILYYPDILENIIFVDPEPILDVLSHLIAVTYIDHEKLHLIADEIQVCERNELIKSGFFGKALLEKIAKKQKILNDYFQLSHMIKLLKHLHIIAEVKNKEEKVHVVTDIEKKGKYFFPCALPSYNKLNPTPTTIRPLLIAWEIDDSDTTTLAIPQGLFPLTIVHLLEEKDVIGFSPVGKDYYRYHDAMSLRVYKYYTIDIINRYTHIETHFHGPKESCPRIRELVSNAIKKSSKELDVDQNHIFAFKCPKKESYCIVQKDKSSTLCPCKSPCDVLQGDDSSYRCWFKDSQSSSQVSDDTTQDNTAPAPTTPDDGATSNAGTEEGQPSAQVNQPPTTGGGNTTIIHHHHHYNNHEIKRQEENVSDDVTKGIKFLLMTATDLELKGVLERLKPLDGRDEVIEKFKNGVDMYIGKFGKHPVVVGQSAHTKEEQGSIRAIVVTNKIMEIFKPKYIIAIGVCFGMDHSIKDQEPVNLGDVIVSDCIANLYNIRVEPGCIKARITDADKAGGTLVSFFRNPRNDIASLIGKSRAFKMMKPSFDKENAKEVKVHCGPMVSTPALVDDAEFKEKLREVRPDALAGEMEGVGIFHAASNAHPPKPEAIVIKAVGDLADGKKIEYEAWKPFACQAAAEYVLHHLDDDRAIDL
;
A
#
# COMPACT_ATOMS: atom_id res chain seq x y z
N MET A 1 -25.31 -4.71 9.24
CA MET A 1 -26.12 -4.90 8.02
C MET A 1 -25.20 -4.86 6.80
N HIS A 2 -25.33 -5.78 5.86
CA HIS A 2 -24.47 -5.92 4.66
C HIS A 2 -25.29 -6.03 3.38
N GLY A 3 -24.68 -5.80 2.21
CA GLY A 3 -25.35 -5.90 0.91
C GLY A 3 -25.19 -4.67 -0.01
N ALA A 4 -25.52 -4.85 -1.29
CA ALA A 4 -25.31 -3.88 -2.37
C ALA A 4 -26.07 -2.53 -2.19
N PRO A 5 -25.74 -1.48 -2.96
CA PRO A 5 -26.50 -0.23 -2.96
C PRO A 5 -27.95 -0.49 -3.43
N GLY A 6 -28.93 0.05 -2.70
CA GLY A 6 -30.35 -0.15 -3.04
C GLY A 6 -30.93 -1.54 -2.72
N ALA A 7 -30.16 -2.46 -2.13
CA ALA A 7 -30.63 -3.79 -1.70
C ALA A 7 -31.47 -3.79 -0.40
N GLY A 8 -31.88 -2.62 0.09
CA GLY A 8 -32.87 -2.48 1.16
C GLY A 8 -32.35 -2.49 2.60
N LYS A 9 -31.03 -2.48 2.86
CA LYS A 9 -30.43 -2.42 4.22
C LYS A 9 -31.14 -1.46 5.18
N THR A 10 -31.14 -0.17 4.86
CA THR A 10 -31.72 0.88 5.71
C THR A 10 -33.23 0.70 5.89
N CYS A 11 -33.95 0.26 4.86
CA CYS A 11 -35.38 -0.05 4.95
C CYS A 11 -35.66 -1.26 5.85
N SER A 12 -34.76 -2.24 5.86
CA SER A 12 -34.81 -3.44 6.71
C SER A 12 -34.54 -3.09 8.18
N LEU A 13 -33.58 -2.20 8.46
CA LEU A 13 -33.37 -1.64 9.79
C LEU A 13 -34.61 -0.85 10.26
N ARG A 14 -35.21 -0.02 9.40
CA ARG A 14 -36.49 0.65 9.70
C ARG A 14 -37.63 -0.35 9.93
N LEU A 15 -37.62 -1.53 9.30
CA LEU A 15 -38.63 -2.57 9.52
C LEU A 15 -38.43 -3.28 10.87
N LEU A 16 -37.20 -3.63 11.24
CA LEU A 16 -36.85 -4.21 12.55
C LEU A 16 -37.31 -3.32 13.72
N LEU A 17 -37.20 -2.00 13.57
CA LEU A 17 -37.62 -1.01 14.56
C LEU A 17 -39.10 -0.56 14.42
N ASN A 18 -39.85 -1.14 13.47
CA ASN A 18 -41.21 -0.74 13.04
C ASN A 18 -41.37 0.74 12.64
N GLU A 19 -40.27 1.43 12.40
CA GLU A 19 -40.20 2.82 11.95
C GLU A 19 -40.67 2.96 10.48
N PRO A 20 -41.09 4.15 10.02
CA PRO A 20 -41.39 4.37 8.61
C PRO A 20 -40.16 4.12 7.70
N PRO A 21 -40.36 3.66 6.44
CA PRO A 21 -39.32 3.66 5.42
C PRO A 21 -38.70 5.06 5.25
N PRO A 22 -37.40 5.16 4.88
CA PRO A 22 -36.72 6.45 4.79
C PRO A 22 -37.26 7.30 3.63
N ALA A 23 -37.57 8.58 3.90
CA ALA A 23 -38.13 9.50 2.91
C ALA A 23 -37.17 9.88 1.78
N PHE A 24 -35.85 9.73 2.00
CA PHE A 24 -34.80 9.98 1.03
C PHE A 24 -33.85 8.78 0.99
N THR A 25 -33.19 8.57 -0.16
CA THR A 25 -32.32 7.39 -0.38
C THR A 25 -30.89 7.78 -0.72
N ASN A 26 -30.31 8.69 0.07
CA ASN A 26 -28.87 8.95 0.04
C ASN A 26 -28.11 7.64 0.37
N SER A 27 -26.86 7.54 -0.08
CA SER A 27 -26.01 6.37 0.19
C SER A 27 -25.45 6.42 1.60
N THR A 28 -25.57 5.31 2.32
CA THR A 28 -24.89 5.08 3.60
C THR A 28 -23.39 5.36 3.46
N PRO A 29 -22.76 6.06 4.43
CA PRO A 29 -21.30 6.12 4.58
C PRO A 29 -20.69 4.72 4.79
N ILE A 30 -19.36 4.61 4.91
CA ILE A 30 -18.65 3.33 5.18
C ILE A 30 -19.35 2.52 6.29
N ALA A 31 -19.63 3.17 7.42
CA ALA A 31 -20.58 2.70 8.43
C ALA A 31 -21.37 3.91 8.97
N CYS A 32 -22.61 3.68 9.40
CA CYS A 32 -23.33 4.62 10.27
C CYS A 32 -22.89 4.45 11.73
N ARG A 33 -23.07 5.49 12.54
CA ARG A 33 -23.08 5.37 14.00
C ARG A 33 -24.07 4.27 14.43
N ALA A 34 -23.66 3.45 15.41
CA ALA A 34 -24.49 2.40 15.96
C ALA A 34 -25.83 2.92 16.49
N VAL A 35 -26.94 2.33 16.02
CA VAL A 35 -28.29 2.61 16.49
C VAL A 35 -28.61 1.69 17.66
N GLN A 36 -28.76 2.28 18.85
CA GLN A 36 -29.17 1.57 20.06
C GLN A 36 -30.67 1.24 20.03
N ALA A 37 -31.00 -0.02 20.33
CA ALA A 37 -32.37 -0.51 20.46
C ALA A 37 -32.49 -1.51 21.62
N THR A 38 -33.69 -1.65 22.18
CA THR A 38 -33.99 -2.67 23.21
C THR A 38 -35.33 -3.34 22.92
N GLN A 39 -35.50 -4.54 23.45
CA GLN A 39 -36.77 -5.25 23.46
C GLN A 39 -37.77 -4.51 24.37
N LEU A 40 -38.96 -4.25 23.83
CA LEU A 40 -40.09 -3.71 24.57
C LEU A 40 -41.18 -4.79 24.66
N SER A 41 -41.53 -5.18 25.88
CA SER A 41 -42.61 -6.13 26.16
C SER A 41 -43.84 -5.37 26.67
N ILE A 42 -44.91 -5.34 25.88
CA ILE A 42 -46.22 -4.89 26.33
C ILE A 42 -46.99 -6.06 26.96
N ASP A 43 -46.90 -7.23 26.33
CA ASP A 43 -47.37 -8.55 26.81
C ASP A 43 -46.36 -9.62 26.35
N GLU A 44 -46.41 -10.83 26.91
CA GLU A 44 -45.51 -11.93 26.48
C GLU A 44 -45.64 -12.25 24.99
N GLU A 45 -46.85 -12.15 24.43
CA GLU A 45 -47.11 -12.36 23.00
C GLU A 45 -46.62 -11.22 22.11
N ASN A 46 -46.41 -9.99 22.62
CA ASN A 46 -46.11 -8.80 21.83
C ASN A 46 -44.80 -8.14 22.24
N LYS A 47 -43.72 -8.84 21.92
CA LYS A 47 -42.33 -8.35 21.97
C LYS A 47 -41.96 -7.72 20.62
N THR A 48 -41.37 -6.53 20.64
CA THR A 48 -40.79 -5.85 19.47
C THR A 48 -39.52 -5.11 19.86
N LEU A 49 -38.72 -4.67 18.88
CA LEU A 49 -37.62 -3.73 19.13
C LEU A 49 -38.11 -2.28 19.02
N LYS A 50 -37.70 -1.45 19.98
CA LYS A 50 -37.82 0.01 19.94
C LYS A 50 -36.41 0.61 19.90
N ARG A 51 -36.22 1.67 19.10
CA ARG A 51 -35.06 2.57 19.24
C ARG A 51 -35.03 3.14 20.66
N ILE A 52 -33.85 3.18 21.25
CA ILE A 52 -33.60 3.86 22.52
C ILE A 52 -33.43 5.36 22.25
N GLU A 53 -34.25 6.19 22.90
CA GLU A 53 -34.14 7.64 22.91
C GLU A 53 -33.49 8.15 24.22
N GLU A 54 -33.07 9.42 24.26
CA GLU A 54 -32.36 9.98 25.43
C GLU A 54 -33.17 9.86 26.74
N GLN A 55 -34.50 9.96 26.67
CA GLN A 55 -35.37 9.81 27.83
C GLN A 55 -35.44 8.35 28.33
N ASP A 56 -35.41 7.35 27.44
CA ASP A 56 -35.42 5.93 27.80
C ASP A 56 -34.20 5.60 28.68
N LEU A 57 -33.04 6.19 28.36
CA LEU A 57 -31.80 6.06 29.11
C LEU A 57 -31.90 6.66 30.53
N TYR A 58 -32.44 7.88 30.66
CA TYR A 58 -32.64 8.50 31.98
C TYR A 58 -33.66 7.73 32.82
N ASP A 59 -34.75 7.26 32.22
CA ASP A 59 -35.80 6.49 32.91
C ASP A 59 -35.25 5.15 33.45
N GLN A 60 -34.37 4.49 32.70
CA GLN A 60 -33.69 3.26 33.14
C GLN A 60 -32.69 3.51 34.29
N LEU A 61 -31.90 4.59 34.22
CA LEU A 61 -31.01 5.00 35.32
C LEU A 61 -31.83 5.35 36.58
N ALA A 62 -32.95 6.06 36.42
CA ALA A 62 -33.85 6.40 37.52
C ALA A 62 -34.52 5.17 38.14
N ALA A 63 -34.85 4.15 37.34
CA ALA A 63 -35.41 2.89 37.84
C ALA A 63 -34.40 2.11 38.69
N HIS A 64 -33.16 1.93 38.22
CA HIS A 64 -32.15 1.18 38.96
C HIS A 64 -31.74 1.85 40.29
N LEU A 65 -31.70 3.18 40.36
CA LEU A 65 -31.48 3.90 41.62
C LEU A 65 -32.64 3.64 42.62
N LYS A 66 -33.89 3.72 42.16
CA LYS A 66 -35.10 3.47 42.97
C LYS A 66 -35.32 1.99 43.35
N GLU A 67 -34.67 1.05 42.67
CA GLU A 67 -34.63 -0.36 43.10
C GLU A 67 -33.58 -0.59 44.20
N ASN A 68 -32.42 0.08 44.14
CA ASN A 68 -31.40 0.03 45.20
C ASN A 68 -31.82 0.78 46.48
N GLU A 69 -32.63 1.84 46.38
CA GLU A 69 -33.26 2.51 47.54
C GLU A 69 -34.29 1.64 48.30
N LYS A 70 -34.61 0.43 47.80
CA LYS A 70 -35.62 -0.47 48.38
C LYS A 70 -35.08 -1.74 49.04
N MET A 71 -33.76 -1.87 49.19
CA MET A 71 -33.20 -2.83 50.15
C MET A 71 -33.65 -2.45 51.57
N PRO A 72 -34.16 -3.38 52.39
CA PRO A 72 -34.63 -3.07 53.74
C PRO A 72 -33.46 -2.70 54.65
N THR A 73 -33.58 -1.60 55.38
CA THR A 73 -32.76 -1.31 56.55
C THR A 73 -33.27 -2.10 57.74
N GLU A 74 -32.81 -3.33 57.91
CA GLU A 74 -32.93 -4.08 59.17
C GLU A 74 -31.54 -4.44 59.69
N ASN A 75 -31.40 -4.49 61.02
CA ASN A 75 -30.16 -4.84 61.68
C ASN A 75 -29.98 -6.37 61.65
N ASP A 76 -28.75 -6.83 61.60
CA ASP A 76 -28.37 -8.08 62.26
C ASP A 76 -27.12 -7.85 63.10
N GLU A 77 -27.07 -8.51 64.26
CA GLU A 77 -26.08 -8.25 65.30
C GLU A 77 -24.75 -8.97 65.03
N ALA A 78 -23.62 -8.36 65.40
CA ALA A 78 -22.32 -9.02 65.33
C ALA A 78 -22.19 -10.07 66.46
N PRO A 79 -21.96 -11.36 66.15
CA PRO A 79 -21.60 -12.35 67.16
C PRO A 79 -20.15 -12.13 67.61
N MET A 80 -19.91 -12.06 68.92
CA MET A 80 -18.57 -12.18 69.49
C MET A 80 -18.20 -13.66 69.75
N SER A 81 -17.00 -13.87 70.32
CA SER A 81 -16.41 -15.13 70.82
C SER A 81 -15.84 -16.07 69.72
N GLU A 82 -14.70 -16.75 69.93
CA GLU A 82 -13.77 -16.72 71.09
C GLU A 82 -12.32 -17.03 70.65
N ASP A 83 -11.37 -16.92 71.59
CA ASP A 83 -9.92 -16.80 71.38
C ASP A 83 -9.17 -18.09 70.96
N ASP A 84 -7.93 -17.93 70.44
CA ASP A 84 -6.74 -18.70 70.89
C ASP A 84 -5.40 -18.17 70.29
N ASP A 85 -4.93 -17.07 70.88
CA ASP A 85 -3.57 -16.73 71.36
C ASP A 85 -2.23 -17.28 70.77
N ILE A 86 -1.21 -16.37 70.84
CA ILE A 86 0.25 -16.60 71.12
C ILE A 86 1.13 -17.29 70.03
N SER A 87 2.35 -16.83 69.68
CA SER A 87 3.25 -15.71 70.07
C SER A 87 4.08 -15.26 68.84
N ASP A 88 4.44 -13.99 68.57
CA ASP A 88 5.20 -13.00 69.38
C ASP A 88 6.72 -13.35 69.47
N SER A 89 7.73 -12.46 69.38
CA SER A 89 7.85 -10.96 69.29
C SER A 89 9.05 -10.62 68.36
N SER A 90 9.56 -9.40 68.08
CA SER A 90 9.27 -7.94 68.21
C SER A 90 10.39 -7.22 67.39
N GLY A 91 10.48 -5.92 67.07
CA GLY A 91 9.69 -4.68 67.20
C GLY A 91 10.27 -3.68 66.14
N GLU A 92 10.00 -2.38 66.03
CA GLU A 92 9.21 -1.35 66.76
C GLU A 92 8.59 -0.44 65.66
N SER A 93 7.40 0.16 65.71
CA SER A 93 6.64 0.85 66.78
C SER A 93 7.18 2.25 67.11
N LEU A 94 6.42 3.36 67.10
CA LEU A 94 5.05 3.62 66.62
C LEU A 94 4.88 5.14 66.29
N MET A 95 3.72 5.51 65.73
CA MET A 95 3.23 6.91 65.70
C MET A 95 2.38 7.20 66.95
N GLU A 96 2.01 8.47 67.19
CA GLU A 96 0.62 8.78 67.57
C GLU A 96 0.24 10.26 67.33
N GLU A 97 -1.06 10.51 67.15
CA GLU A 97 -1.67 11.84 66.99
C GLU A 97 -2.26 12.33 68.33
N SER A 98 -2.56 13.63 68.45
CA SER A 98 -3.91 14.09 68.89
C SER A 98 -4.07 15.63 68.93
N THR A 99 -5.33 16.05 68.93
CA THR A 99 -5.85 17.42 68.85
C THR A 99 -5.90 18.16 70.21
N THR A 100 -6.03 19.50 70.21
CA THR A 100 -7.15 20.28 70.83
C THR A 100 -6.86 21.79 70.99
N ILE A 101 -7.89 22.54 71.45
CA ILE A 101 -7.92 23.87 72.13
C ILE A 101 -8.32 25.09 71.28
N GLU A 102 -9.23 25.90 71.84
CA GLU A 102 -9.81 27.15 71.31
C GLU A 102 -9.23 28.42 71.97
N LEU A 103 -9.41 29.58 71.31
CA LEU A 103 -9.62 30.96 71.84
C LEU A 103 -8.70 31.52 72.98
N PRO A 104 -8.21 32.79 72.86
CA PRO A 104 -9.11 33.94 73.12
C PRO A 104 -8.81 35.24 72.33
N THR A 105 -9.57 36.29 72.63
CA THR A 105 -9.53 37.64 72.02
C THR A 105 -8.71 38.67 72.80
N ASN A 106 -8.22 39.73 72.11
CA ASN A 106 -8.35 41.14 72.56
C ASN A 106 -7.90 42.18 71.51
N GLU A 107 -8.39 43.42 71.69
CA GLU A 107 -8.18 44.65 70.89
C GLU A 107 -6.84 45.38 71.25
N PRO A 108 -6.36 46.51 70.61
CA PRO A 108 -7.16 47.72 70.28
C PRO A 108 -6.73 48.70 69.10
N VAL A 109 -7.76 49.26 68.41
CA VAL A 109 -8.01 50.72 68.16
C VAL A 109 -7.17 51.62 67.17
N LYS A 110 -7.92 52.50 66.45
CA LYS A 110 -7.64 53.82 65.77
C LYS A 110 -7.07 53.89 64.32
N ASN A 111 -7.28 54.97 63.54
CA ASN A 111 -8.51 55.73 63.11
C ASN A 111 -8.18 56.71 61.94
N GLU A 112 -9.21 57.40 61.40
CA GLU A 112 -9.17 58.66 60.57
C GLU A 112 -8.65 58.57 59.10
N GLN A 113 -9.49 58.83 58.07
CA GLN A 113 -9.97 60.12 57.48
C GLN A 113 -8.93 60.76 56.51
N SER A 114 -9.09 60.89 55.18
CA SER A 114 -10.16 61.38 54.26
C SER A 114 -10.11 62.89 53.95
N GLU A 115 -10.01 63.31 52.66
CA GLU A 115 -10.82 64.44 52.11
C GLU A 115 -10.67 64.76 50.58
N ASN A 116 -11.74 65.39 50.04
CA ASN A 116 -11.86 66.34 48.90
C ASN A 116 -11.75 65.95 47.40
N GLU A 117 -12.90 66.05 46.69
CA GLU A 117 -13.01 66.41 45.26
C GLU A 117 -12.86 67.94 45.04
N PRO A 118 -12.95 68.47 43.78
CA PRO A 118 -14.26 68.97 43.32
C PRO A 118 -14.60 68.82 41.80
N VAL A 119 -15.74 68.19 41.49
CA VAL A 119 -16.94 68.82 40.86
C VAL A 119 -16.68 69.86 39.72
N LYS A 120 -16.86 69.59 38.40
CA LYS A 120 -18.10 69.54 37.55
C LYS A 120 -17.65 69.36 36.06
N ASN A 121 -18.40 68.86 35.06
CA ASN A 121 -19.85 68.75 34.78
C ASN A 121 -20.19 67.43 34.01
N LYS A 122 -21.46 66.98 34.14
CA LYS A 122 -22.18 66.03 33.24
C LYS A 122 -23.13 66.85 32.32
N PRO A 123 -23.92 66.29 31.35
CA PRO A 123 -24.31 64.88 31.12
C PRO A 123 -24.22 64.40 29.65
N ALA A 124 -24.77 63.23 29.25
CA ALA A 124 -24.64 61.85 29.75
C ALA A 124 -25.47 60.89 28.86
N LYS A 125 -25.03 59.65 28.67
CA LYS A 125 -25.86 58.49 28.26
C LYS A 125 -25.30 57.21 28.88
N LYS A 126 -26.16 56.21 29.15
CA LYS A 126 -25.85 55.05 30.02
C LYS A 126 -25.07 53.96 29.28
N LYS A 127 -24.05 53.37 29.94
CA LYS A 127 -23.65 51.97 29.70
C LYS A 127 -24.55 51.03 30.53
N PRO A 128 -24.85 49.81 30.08
CA PRO A 128 -25.35 48.72 30.94
C PRO A 128 -24.29 48.26 31.95
N ALA A 129 -24.70 47.49 32.95
CA ALA A 129 -23.81 46.92 33.96
C ALA A 129 -23.10 45.64 33.48
N GLU A 130 -22.03 45.28 34.17
CA GLU A 130 -21.35 43.99 34.02
C GLU A 130 -22.19 42.88 34.65
N ASN A 131 -22.56 41.86 33.86
CA ASN A 131 -23.04 40.61 34.41
C ASN A 131 -21.85 39.72 34.73
N LYS A 132 -21.81 39.17 35.96
CA LYS A 132 -20.89 38.07 36.29
C LYS A 132 -21.14 36.86 35.37
N PRO A 133 -20.11 36.06 35.04
CA PRO A 133 -20.34 34.79 34.35
C PRO A 133 -21.22 33.87 35.21
N ILE A 134 -22.15 33.18 34.56
CA ILE A 134 -22.94 32.12 35.18
C ILE A 134 -22.06 30.87 35.23
N GLU A 135 -21.83 30.34 36.43
CA GLU A 135 -21.14 29.05 36.58
C GLU A 135 -21.99 27.93 35.96
N LYS A 136 -21.41 27.20 35.01
CA LYS A 136 -22.03 25.98 34.49
C LYS A 136 -22.01 24.91 35.59
N LYS A 137 -23.16 24.28 35.86
CA LYS A 137 -23.21 23.07 36.70
C LYS A 137 -22.32 21.97 36.09
N PRO A 138 -21.76 21.06 36.92
CA PRO A 138 -21.17 19.81 36.43
C PRO A 138 -22.14 19.03 35.53
N ILE A 139 -21.63 18.35 34.50
CA ILE A 139 -22.46 17.57 33.57
C ILE A 139 -23.12 16.39 34.28
N GLU A 140 -22.41 15.75 35.22
CA GLU A 140 -22.96 14.70 36.08
C GLU A 140 -24.09 15.22 36.98
N MET A 141 -23.98 16.43 37.55
CA MET A 141 -25.11 17.08 38.23
C MET A 141 -26.31 17.31 37.30
N GLU A 142 -26.12 17.49 35.98
CA GLU A 142 -27.25 17.61 35.05
C GLU A 142 -27.86 16.24 34.71
N VAL A 143 -27.04 15.20 34.51
CA VAL A 143 -27.52 13.82 34.28
C VAL A 143 -28.26 13.31 35.52
N ILE A 144 -27.68 13.46 36.72
CA ILE A 144 -28.31 13.08 37.99
C ILE A 144 -29.54 13.96 38.24
N GLN A 145 -29.49 15.29 38.00
CA GLN A 145 -30.66 16.14 38.16
C GLN A 145 -31.80 15.67 37.24
N LYS A 146 -31.57 15.46 35.93
CA LYS A 146 -32.58 14.91 35.01
C LYS A 146 -33.14 13.58 35.51
N VAL A 147 -32.29 12.65 35.93
CA VAL A 147 -32.66 11.34 36.49
C VAL A 147 -33.52 11.46 37.76
N THR A 148 -33.25 12.43 38.63
CA THR A 148 -34.09 12.73 39.81
C THR A 148 -35.37 13.51 39.47
N GLU A 149 -35.37 14.27 38.36
CA GLU A 149 -36.55 15.00 37.85
C GLU A 149 -37.54 14.09 37.11
N VAL A 150 -37.16 12.83 36.79
CA VAL A 150 -38.08 11.80 36.30
C VAL A 150 -39.13 11.45 37.36
N GLN A 151 -40.24 12.19 37.34
CA GLN A 151 -41.46 11.79 38.04
C GLN A 151 -42.05 10.55 37.37
N PRO A 152 -42.39 9.51 38.13
CA PRO A 152 -42.90 8.27 37.56
C PRO A 152 -44.30 8.49 36.98
N THR A 153 -44.40 8.54 35.65
CA THR A 153 -45.68 8.23 35.00
C THR A 153 -45.99 6.75 35.26
N THR A 154 -47.27 6.39 35.42
CA THR A 154 -47.67 5.03 35.85
C THR A 154 -47.37 3.93 34.83
N ASN A 155 -46.83 4.29 33.66
CA ASN A 155 -46.57 3.42 32.52
C ASN A 155 -45.09 3.47 32.10
N THR A 156 -44.14 3.66 33.03
CA THR A 156 -42.71 3.45 32.76
C THR A 156 -42.46 1.99 32.39
N THR A 157 -42.47 1.70 31.08
CA THR A 157 -42.17 0.36 30.55
C THR A 157 -40.74 -0.01 30.93
N LYS A 158 -40.58 -1.06 31.76
CA LYS A 158 -39.25 -1.51 32.20
C LYS A 158 -38.51 -2.06 30.98
N LEU A 159 -37.55 -1.28 30.49
CA LEU A 159 -36.77 -1.61 29.30
C LEU A 159 -35.96 -2.88 29.54
N SER A 160 -35.83 -3.71 28.51
CA SER A 160 -35.11 -4.98 28.62
C SER A 160 -33.60 -4.74 28.80
N THR A 161 -32.97 -5.63 29.56
CA THR A 161 -31.50 -5.74 29.65
C THR A 161 -30.86 -6.24 28.35
N ASN A 162 -31.67 -6.64 27.36
CA ASN A 162 -31.19 -7.18 26.09
C ASN A 162 -31.14 -6.03 25.05
N TRP A 163 -29.95 -5.46 24.89
CA TRP A 163 -29.68 -4.34 23.98
C TRP A 163 -29.19 -4.85 22.63
N VAL A 164 -29.52 -4.13 21.55
CA VAL A 164 -29.09 -4.44 20.19
C VAL A 164 -28.50 -3.18 19.56
N TYR A 165 -27.29 -3.30 19.02
CA TYR A 165 -26.54 -2.22 18.39
C TYR A 165 -26.53 -2.44 16.87
N PHE A 166 -27.33 -1.67 16.14
CA PHE A 166 -27.46 -1.82 14.69
C PHE A 166 -26.50 -0.88 13.93
N ILE A 167 -25.61 -1.48 13.14
CA ILE A 167 -24.73 -0.77 12.21
C ILE A 167 -25.23 -1.02 10.78
N ASP A 168 -25.63 0.04 10.08
CA ASP A 168 -25.85 0.03 8.63
C ASP A 168 -24.55 0.42 7.91
N SER A 169 -24.23 -0.24 6.80
CA SER A 169 -22.93 -0.13 6.11
C SER A 169 -23.02 0.46 4.70
N GLY A 170 -21.90 0.90 4.20
CA GLY A 170 -21.73 1.33 2.82
C GLY A 170 -21.94 0.18 1.85
N GLY A 171 -22.85 0.33 0.88
CA GLY A 171 -23.06 -0.69 -0.16
C GLY A 171 -22.01 -0.66 -1.28
N GLN A 172 -21.22 0.41 -1.37
CA GLN A 172 -20.27 0.65 -2.43
C GLN A 172 -19.02 -0.24 -2.29
N PRO A 173 -18.37 -0.64 -3.40
CA PRO A 173 -17.24 -1.59 -3.35
C PRO A 173 -16.12 -1.12 -2.41
N ALA A 174 -15.70 0.13 -2.57
CA ALA A 174 -14.67 0.75 -1.72
C ALA A 174 -15.08 0.90 -0.25
N TYR A 175 -16.39 0.96 0.05
CA TYR A 175 -16.87 1.05 1.43
C TYR A 175 -16.84 -0.32 2.11
N ARG A 176 -17.15 -1.39 1.38
CA ARG A 176 -16.99 -2.77 1.87
C ARG A 176 -15.54 -3.07 2.25
N GLU A 177 -14.59 -2.76 1.37
CA GLU A 177 -13.15 -2.98 1.62
C GLU A 177 -12.59 -2.16 2.81
N LEU A 178 -13.27 -1.08 3.24
CA LEU A 178 -12.88 -0.28 4.41
C LEU A 178 -13.68 -0.60 5.68
N LEU A 179 -14.81 -1.31 5.57
CA LEU A 179 -15.72 -1.57 6.69
C LEU A 179 -15.06 -2.23 7.91
N PRO A 180 -14.22 -3.29 7.77
CA PRO A 180 -13.65 -3.98 8.95
C PRO A 180 -12.75 -3.10 9.83
N LEU A 181 -12.18 -2.02 9.28
CA LEU A 181 -11.37 -1.06 10.06
C LEU A 181 -12.21 -0.27 11.08
N PHE A 182 -13.53 -0.29 10.92
CA PHE A 182 -14.52 0.47 11.70
C PHE A 182 -15.63 -0.40 12.30
N THR A 183 -15.54 -1.74 12.18
CA THR A 183 -16.50 -2.67 12.79
C THR A 183 -15.78 -3.87 13.38
N ARG A 184 -15.92 -4.08 14.69
CA ARG A 184 -15.17 -5.09 15.46
C ARG A 184 -16.04 -6.29 15.86
N ALA A 185 -16.86 -6.16 16.89
CA ALA A 185 -17.64 -7.29 17.43
C ALA A 185 -19.04 -7.45 16.80
N ALA A 186 -19.14 -8.04 15.60
CA ALA A 186 -20.41 -8.29 14.92
C ALA A 186 -21.03 -9.66 15.27
N ALA A 187 -21.90 -9.73 16.28
CA ALA A 187 -22.57 -10.97 16.69
C ALA A 187 -23.59 -11.52 15.65
N LEU A 188 -24.25 -10.64 14.89
CA LEU A 188 -25.26 -11.00 13.88
C LEU A 188 -25.11 -10.20 12.58
N ASN A 189 -24.88 -10.91 11.49
CA ASN A 189 -24.64 -10.35 10.17
C ASN A 189 -25.84 -10.54 9.22
N ILE A 190 -26.73 -9.54 9.20
CA ILE A 190 -27.86 -9.49 8.28
C ILE A 190 -27.38 -9.01 6.89
N ILE A 191 -27.44 -9.88 5.88
CA ILE A 191 -27.03 -9.64 4.50
C ILE A 191 -28.29 -9.43 3.65
N THR A 192 -28.51 -8.21 3.13
CA THR A 192 -29.70 -7.91 2.33
C THR A 192 -29.45 -8.08 0.83
N ILE A 193 -30.36 -8.78 0.15
CA ILE A 193 -30.37 -8.92 -1.31
C ILE A 193 -31.66 -8.34 -1.91
N ASP A 194 -31.62 -8.02 -3.20
CA ASP A 194 -32.76 -7.51 -3.97
C ASP A 194 -33.36 -8.66 -4.80
N LEU A 195 -34.50 -9.22 -4.37
CA LEU A 195 -35.10 -10.41 -4.99
C LEU A 195 -35.60 -10.18 -6.42
N THR A 196 -35.68 -8.93 -6.89
CA THR A 196 -35.98 -8.65 -8.31
C THR A 196 -34.85 -9.12 -9.22
N LYS A 197 -33.61 -9.15 -8.73
CA LYS A 197 -32.40 -9.56 -9.46
C LYS A 197 -32.03 -11.03 -9.21
N GLY A 198 -31.34 -11.65 -10.16
CA GLY A 198 -30.81 -13.02 -9.99
C GLY A 198 -29.72 -13.11 -8.92
N LEU A 199 -29.46 -14.31 -8.37
CA LEU A 199 -28.32 -14.51 -7.45
C LEU A 199 -26.97 -14.37 -8.16
N ASP A 200 -26.87 -14.81 -9.42
CA ASP A 200 -25.70 -14.65 -10.30
C ASP A 200 -25.70 -13.37 -11.15
N GLU A 201 -26.81 -12.61 -11.12
CA GLU A 201 -26.89 -11.33 -11.83
C GLU A 201 -25.90 -10.32 -11.25
N LYS A 202 -25.11 -9.68 -12.12
CA LYS A 202 -24.05 -8.77 -11.67
C LYS A 202 -24.61 -7.43 -11.19
N CYS A 203 -24.25 -7.06 -9.96
CA CYS A 203 -24.76 -5.92 -9.23
C CYS A 203 -24.40 -4.61 -9.93
N LYS A 204 -25.41 -3.78 -10.18
CA LYS A 204 -25.22 -2.40 -10.63
C LYS A 204 -24.99 -1.52 -9.41
N PHE A 205 -23.80 -0.93 -9.31
CA PHE A 205 -23.44 -0.04 -8.20
C PHE A 205 -23.82 1.41 -8.54
N GLN A 206 -24.28 2.15 -7.54
CA GLN A 206 -24.69 3.55 -7.66
C GLN A 206 -24.30 4.30 -6.39
N TYR A 207 -24.05 5.61 -6.51
CA TYR A 207 -23.96 6.53 -5.38
C TYR A 207 -25.14 7.50 -5.42
N ARG A 208 -25.58 7.97 -4.25
CA ARG A 208 -26.67 8.94 -4.10
C ARG A 208 -26.33 9.93 -3.00
N ILE A 209 -26.42 11.22 -3.30
CA ILE A 209 -26.31 12.32 -2.32
C ILE A 209 -27.36 13.37 -2.68
N ASP A 210 -28.07 13.89 -1.68
CA ASP A 210 -29.18 14.84 -1.81
C ASP A 210 -30.08 14.57 -3.02
N GLN A 211 -30.63 13.35 -3.06
CA GLN A 211 -31.49 12.81 -4.13
C GLN A 211 -30.82 12.67 -5.52
N ASN A 212 -29.61 13.19 -5.73
CA ASN A 212 -28.86 13.06 -6.97
C ASN A 212 -28.21 11.67 -7.04
N GLU A 213 -28.58 10.89 -8.04
CA GLU A 213 -27.92 9.63 -8.37
C GLU A 213 -26.72 9.84 -9.31
N ALA A 214 -25.69 9.01 -9.14
CA ALA A 214 -24.57 8.85 -10.04
C ALA A 214 -24.25 7.33 -10.18
N PRO A 215 -24.17 6.77 -11.39
CA PRO A 215 -23.84 5.36 -11.59
C PRO A 215 -22.35 5.13 -11.31
N ILE A 216 -22.03 4.10 -10.52
CA ILE A 216 -20.65 3.69 -10.27
C ILE A 216 -20.28 2.75 -11.42
N ASN A 217 -19.68 3.32 -12.47
CA ASN A 217 -19.30 2.64 -13.71
C ASN A 217 -18.04 1.77 -13.56
N THR A 218 -18.07 0.84 -12.60
CA THR A 218 -17.08 -0.21 -12.38
C THR A 218 -17.52 -1.49 -13.12
N GLU A 219 -16.63 -2.15 -13.87
CA GLU A 219 -16.90 -3.48 -14.46
C GLU A 219 -16.87 -4.63 -13.43
N LEU A 220 -17.26 -4.35 -12.19
CA LEU A 220 -17.23 -5.32 -11.09
C LEU A 220 -18.22 -6.44 -11.32
N LYS A 221 -17.66 -7.65 -11.40
CA LYS A 221 -18.41 -8.89 -11.61
C LYS A 221 -18.91 -9.49 -10.30
N PHE A 222 -19.20 -8.67 -9.29
CA PHE A 222 -19.95 -9.10 -8.10
C PHE A 222 -21.39 -9.39 -8.48
N SER A 223 -21.90 -10.57 -8.14
CA SER A 223 -23.34 -10.85 -8.04
C SER A 223 -23.80 -10.81 -6.59
N ASN A 224 -25.11 -10.99 -6.35
CA ASN A 224 -25.64 -11.14 -4.99
C ASN A 224 -25.00 -12.35 -4.28
N LEU A 225 -24.78 -13.46 -4.99
CA LEU A 225 -24.10 -14.66 -4.47
C LEU A 225 -22.64 -14.40 -4.12
N ASP A 226 -21.90 -13.64 -4.95
CA ASP A 226 -20.52 -13.23 -4.64
C ASP A 226 -20.46 -12.37 -3.37
N ILE A 227 -21.47 -11.51 -3.14
CA ILE A 227 -21.57 -10.68 -1.92
C ILE A 227 -21.88 -11.55 -0.70
N ILE A 228 -22.86 -12.47 -0.78
CA ILE A 228 -23.18 -13.41 0.30
C ILE A 228 -21.92 -14.20 0.72
N ARG A 229 -21.27 -14.86 -0.25
CA ARG A 229 -20.07 -15.67 -0.02
C ARG A 229 -18.94 -14.84 0.58
N SER A 230 -18.58 -13.71 -0.04
CA SER A 230 -17.47 -12.88 0.48
C SER A 230 -17.74 -12.30 1.88
N THR A 231 -18.98 -11.98 2.24
CA THR A 231 -19.31 -11.57 3.62
C THR A 231 -19.23 -12.74 4.60
N ILE A 232 -19.89 -13.87 4.34
CA ILE A 232 -19.85 -15.04 5.25
C ILE A 232 -18.42 -15.55 5.42
N SER A 233 -17.68 -15.72 4.32
CA SER A 233 -16.29 -16.19 4.35
C SER A 233 -15.34 -15.22 5.07
N SER A 234 -15.49 -13.91 4.91
CA SER A 234 -14.61 -12.95 5.58
C SER A 234 -14.85 -12.91 7.10
N GLU A 235 -16.12 -12.88 7.52
CA GLU A 235 -16.48 -12.81 8.94
C GLU A 235 -16.15 -14.14 9.66
N ALA A 236 -16.20 -15.28 8.95
CA ALA A 236 -15.78 -16.59 9.47
C ALA A 236 -14.25 -16.75 9.65
N MET A 237 -13.44 -15.79 9.17
CA MET A 237 -11.97 -15.78 9.37
C MET A 237 -11.51 -14.89 10.54
N LEU A 238 -12.43 -14.14 11.16
CA LEU A 238 -12.12 -13.25 12.29
C LEU A 238 -11.71 -14.05 13.53
N ASN A 239 -10.72 -13.55 14.25
CA ASN A 239 -10.32 -14.07 15.55
C ASN A 239 -11.37 -13.73 16.63
N SER A 240 -11.33 -14.43 17.76
CA SER A 240 -12.15 -14.10 18.92
C SER A 240 -11.59 -12.88 19.66
N ILE A 241 -12.15 -11.70 19.38
CA ILE A 241 -11.82 -10.43 20.08
C ILE A 241 -12.05 -10.59 21.58
N LYS A 242 -11.06 -10.17 22.40
CA LYS A 242 -11.19 -10.10 23.86
C LYS A 242 -11.79 -8.76 24.27
N ILE A 243 -13.08 -8.75 24.57
CA ILE A 243 -13.83 -7.56 24.98
C ILE A 243 -13.74 -7.39 26.51
N PRO A 244 -13.35 -6.22 27.03
CA PRO A 244 -13.36 -5.97 28.48
C PRO A 244 -14.74 -6.20 29.11
N TYR A 245 -14.77 -6.64 30.37
CA TYR A 245 -16.00 -6.98 31.13
C TYR A 245 -16.86 -8.13 30.56
N VAL A 246 -16.34 -8.92 29.62
CA VAL A 246 -16.98 -10.13 29.08
C VAL A 246 -16.11 -11.37 29.32
N SER A 247 -16.71 -12.44 29.84
CA SER A 247 -16.03 -13.73 30.03
C SER A 247 -15.95 -14.49 28.70
N GLU A 248 -14.94 -15.33 28.51
CA GLU A 248 -14.86 -16.22 27.33
C GLU A 248 -16.06 -17.21 27.24
N SER A 249 -16.74 -17.48 28.36
CA SER A 249 -18.00 -18.25 28.43
C SER A 249 -19.26 -17.47 28.03
N ASP A 250 -19.21 -16.14 28.04
CA ASP A 250 -20.33 -15.22 27.77
C ASP A 250 -20.27 -14.60 26.37
N MET A 251 -19.22 -14.92 25.61
CA MET A 251 -19.07 -14.61 24.18
C MET A 251 -19.85 -15.63 23.32
N PRO A 252 -20.51 -15.20 22.23
CA PRO A 252 -21.03 -16.12 21.23
C PRO A 252 -19.87 -16.85 20.54
N LYS A 253 -19.99 -18.18 20.38
CA LYS A 253 -18.93 -19.03 19.80
C LYS A 253 -18.54 -18.67 18.37
N HIS A 254 -19.47 -18.07 17.63
CA HIS A 254 -19.30 -17.56 16.28
C HIS A 254 -20.43 -16.58 15.95
N SER A 255 -20.15 -15.62 15.07
CA SER A 255 -21.19 -14.80 14.44
C SER A 255 -22.17 -15.67 13.66
N HIS A 256 -23.42 -15.21 13.58
CA HIS A 256 -24.46 -15.85 12.75
C HIS A 256 -24.91 -14.92 11.62
N TYR A 257 -25.59 -15.48 10.61
CA TYR A 257 -25.94 -14.78 9.37
C TYR A 257 -27.43 -14.92 9.05
N ILE A 258 -28.06 -13.83 8.59
CA ILE A 258 -29.43 -13.85 8.04
C ILE A 258 -29.37 -13.33 6.60
N ILE A 259 -29.78 -14.14 5.63
CA ILE A 259 -29.90 -13.72 4.23
C ILE A 259 -31.32 -13.16 4.02
N LEU A 260 -31.41 -11.83 3.96
CA LEU A 260 -32.66 -11.08 3.94
C LEU A 260 -33.03 -10.66 2.51
N GLY A 261 -33.97 -11.37 1.90
CA GLY A 261 -34.49 -11.08 0.58
C GLY A 261 -35.51 -9.94 0.61
N THR A 262 -35.15 -8.78 0.08
CA THR A 262 -36.04 -7.61 0.02
C THR A 262 -36.83 -7.55 -1.29
N ARG A 263 -37.94 -6.80 -1.28
CA ARG A 263 -38.91 -6.65 -2.38
C ARG A 263 -39.74 -7.90 -2.70
N ALA A 264 -40.12 -8.66 -1.66
CA ALA A 264 -40.98 -9.84 -1.82
C ALA A 264 -42.42 -9.52 -2.31
N ASP A 265 -42.78 -8.23 -2.37
CA ASP A 265 -44.00 -7.68 -2.96
C ASP A 265 -43.95 -7.52 -4.50
N ASP A 266 -42.75 -7.51 -5.10
CA ASP A 266 -42.58 -7.27 -6.53
C ASP A 266 -43.04 -8.49 -7.37
N LYS A 267 -43.80 -8.23 -8.43
CA LYS A 267 -44.41 -9.26 -9.30
C LYS A 267 -43.40 -10.13 -10.04
N SER A 268 -42.13 -9.73 -10.10
CA SER A 268 -41.01 -10.52 -10.64
C SER A 268 -40.42 -11.51 -9.63
N VAL A 269 -40.92 -11.56 -8.39
CA VAL A 269 -40.51 -12.48 -7.32
C VAL A 269 -41.57 -13.57 -7.18
N THR A 270 -41.52 -14.57 -8.06
CA THR A 270 -42.42 -15.73 -7.98
C THR A 270 -41.90 -16.76 -6.98
N LYS A 271 -42.74 -17.71 -6.57
CA LYS A 271 -42.32 -18.80 -5.67
C LYS A 271 -41.21 -19.64 -6.30
N GLU A 272 -41.33 -19.93 -7.59
CA GLU A 272 -40.38 -20.74 -8.36
C GLU A 272 -38.99 -20.09 -8.37
N LYS A 273 -38.93 -18.77 -8.56
CA LYS A 273 -37.69 -17.98 -8.49
C LYS A 273 -37.09 -17.97 -7.08
N LEU A 274 -37.93 -17.84 -6.03
CA LEU A 274 -37.44 -17.90 -4.65
C LEU A 274 -36.92 -19.31 -4.28
N THR A 275 -37.56 -20.36 -4.81
CA THR A 275 -37.04 -21.73 -4.71
C THR A 275 -35.69 -21.86 -5.44
N GLU A 276 -35.58 -21.43 -6.70
CA GLU A 276 -34.32 -21.44 -7.47
C GLU A 276 -33.17 -20.72 -6.75
N MET A 277 -33.46 -19.61 -6.05
CA MET A 277 -32.47 -18.89 -5.25
C MET A 277 -32.04 -19.65 -3.99
N ASN A 278 -32.96 -20.29 -3.26
CA ASN A 278 -32.61 -21.14 -2.12
C ASN A 278 -31.83 -22.40 -2.57
N GLU A 279 -32.26 -23.02 -3.67
CA GLU A 279 -31.66 -24.21 -4.28
C GLU A 279 -30.19 -23.99 -4.71
N SER A 280 -29.80 -22.74 -4.98
CA SER A 280 -28.43 -22.27 -5.27
C SER A 280 -27.64 -21.86 -4.03
N LEU A 281 -28.27 -21.72 -2.87
CA LEU A 281 -27.66 -21.47 -1.55
C LEU A 281 -27.62 -22.74 -0.68
N ARG A 282 -27.80 -23.92 -1.28
CA ARG A 282 -27.85 -25.22 -0.59
C ARG A 282 -26.63 -25.56 0.28
N GLU A 283 -25.46 -24.99 -0.04
CA GLU A 283 -24.26 -25.08 0.81
C GLU A 283 -24.52 -24.58 2.26
N TYR A 284 -25.45 -23.63 2.43
CA TYR A 284 -25.85 -23.08 3.72
C TYR A 284 -27.05 -23.77 4.38
N GLU A 285 -27.64 -24.82 3.78
CA GLU A 285 -28.69 -25.60 4.46
C GLU A 285 -28.12 -26.40 5.64
N SER A 286 -26.87 -26.86 5.53
CA SER A 286 -26.13 -27.56 6.58
C SER A 286 -25.32 -26.66 7.51
N ASP A 287 -25.06 -25.40 7.17
CA ASP A 287 -24.32 -24.47 8.05
C ASP A 287 -25.22 -23.92 9.15
N ASP A 288 -24.97 -24.29 10.40
CA ASP A 288 -25.75 -23.81 11.56
C ASP A 288 -25.49 -22.34 11.92
N LYS A 289 -24.45 -21.71 11.33
CA LYS A 289 -24.22 -20.25 11.45
C LYS A 289 -25.25 -19.47 10.63
N VAL A 290 -25.83 -20.05 9.58
CA VAL A 290 -26.83 -19.39 8.72
C VAL A 290 -28.24 -19.70 9.23
N ILE A 291 -28.96 -18.65 9.59
CA ILE A 291 -30.28 -18.72 10.23
C ILE A 291 -31.35 -18.99 9.18
N LYS A 292 -31.94 -20.19 9.24
CA LYS A 292 -32.93 -20.69 8.27
C LYS A 292 -34.37 -20.42 8.74
N GLN A 293 -35.22 -19.91 7.85
CA GLN A 293 -36.66 -19.74 8.13
C GLN A 293 -37.41 -21.04 7.80
N LYS A 294 -38.18 -21.59 8.75
CA LYS A 294 -39.03 -22.75 8.49
C LYS A 294 -40.26 -22.38 7.65
N GLN A 295 -40.43 -23.01 6.49
CA GLN A 295 -41.61 -22.83 5.63
C GLN A 295 -42.24 -24.19 5.30
N HIS A 296 -43.40 -24.45 5.91
CA HIS A 296 -44.08 -25.75 5.87
C HIS A 296 -43.21 -26.90 6.43
N SER A 297 -42.94 -27.95 5.63
CA SER A 297 -42.08 -29.08 6.00
C SER A 297 -40.59 -28.76 5.93
N ASP A 298 -40.24 -27.73 5.15
CA ASP A 298 -38.89 -27.51 4.65
C ASP A 298 -38.30 -26.21 5.26
N TYR A 299 -37.02 -25.96 5.03
CA TYR A 299 -36.32 -24.75 5.49
C TYR A 299 -35.90 -23.88 4.31
N SER A 300 -36.06 -22.56 4.44
CA SER A 300 -35.64 -21.55 3.48
C SER A 300 -34.43 -20.80 4.06
N VAL A 301 -33.32 -20.80 3.34
CA VAL A 301 -32.11 -20.02 3.67
C VAL A 301 -32.38 -18.51 3.53
N ILE A 302 -33.23 -18.12 2.57
CA ILE A 302 -33.62 -16.72 2.34
C ILE A 302 -34.89 -16.39 3.14
N PHE A 303 -34.81 -15.37 4.01
CA PHE A 303 -35.97 -14.73 4.62
C PHE A 303 -36.51 -13.67 3.66
N ALA A 304 -37.66 -13.90 3.02
CA ALA A 304 -38.25 -12.98 2.06
C ALA A 304 -39.19 -11.97 2.73
N VAL A 305 -39.04 -10.66 2.44
CA VAL A 305 -39.80 -9.58 3.11
C VAL A 305 -40.07 -8.36 2.22
N ASP A 306 -41.22 -7.72 2.43
CA ASP A 306 -41.50 -6.34 1.98
C ASP A 306 -41.05 -5.36 3.08
N THR A 307 -40.14 -4.45 2.74
CA THR A 307 -39.61 -3.44 3.67
C THR A 307 -40.31 -2.07 3.57
N LEU A 308 -41.11 -1.87 2.52
CA LEU A 308 -41.79 -0.62 2.17
C LEU A 308 -43.24 -0.56 2.67
N LEU A 309 -43.76 -1.66 3.25
CA LEU A 309 -45.03 -1.73 3.98
C LEU A 309 -45.33 -0.43 4.77
N PRO A 310 -46.51 0.21 4.61
CA PRO A 310 -46.81 1.50 5.23
C PRO A 310 -46.66 1.49 6.76
N ALA A 311 -46.18 2.60 7.32
CA ALA A 311 -46.08 2.79 8.77
C ALA A 311 -47.46 2.71 9.43
N GLY A 312 -47.54 2.07 10.60
CA GLY A 312 -48.81 1.83 11.31
C GLY A 312 -49.78 0.88 10.59
N SER A 313 -49.32 0.14 9.56
CA SER A 313 -50.12 -0.92 8.96
C SER A 313 -49.91 -2.26 9.68
N GLN A 314 -51.00 -3.02 9.89
CA GLN A 314 -50.93 -4.36 10.47
C GLN A 314 -50.04 -5.33 9.67
N GLY A 315 -49.82 -5.05 8.39
CA GLY A 315 -48.83 -5.76 7.57
C GLY A 315 -47.41 -5.50 8.04
N ARG A 316 -47.04 -4.21 8.23
CA ARG A 316 -45.70 -3.82 8.73
C ARG A 316 -45.43 -4.38 10.12
N GLU A 317 -46.41 -4.31 11.03
CA GLU A 317 -46.31 -4.86 12.38
C GLU A 317 -46.01 -6.38 12.37
N LYS A 318 -46.74 -7.14 11.53
CA LYS A 318 -46.52 -8.60 11.37
C LYS A 318 -45.15 -8.93 10.76
N ALA A 319 -44.72 -8.18 9.74
CA ALA A 319 -43.41 -8.38 9.10
C ALA A 319 -42.25 -7.99 10.03
N SER A 320 -42.38 -6.87 10.74
CA SER A 320 -41.46 -6.40 11.79
C SER A 320 -41.30 -7.45 12.89
N LYS A 321 -42.42 -7.93 13.44
CA LYS A 321 -42.45 -8.98 14.47
C LYS A 321 -41.82 -10.29 13.99
N SER A 322 -42.19 -10.80 12.81
CA SER A 322 -41.62 -12.06 12.28
C SER A 322 -40.11 -11.96 12.02
N LEU A 323 -39.60 -10.79 11.62
CA LEU A 323 -38.17 -10.57 11.44
C LEU A 323 -37.45 -10.41 12.79
N TYR A 324 -38.08 -9.73 13.76
CA TYR A 324 -37.60 -9.67 15.14
C TYR A 324 -37.54 -11.05 15.80
N ASP A 325 -38.59 -11.86 15.71
CA ASP A 325 -38.64 -13.23 16.25
C ASP A 325 -37.51 -14.08 15.66
N THR A 326 -37.18 -13.90 14.37
CA THR A 326 -36.05 -14.58 13.72
C THR A 326 -34.71 -14.14 14.32
N VAL A 327 -34.50 -12.83 14.52
CA VAL A 327 -33.30 -12.28 15.16
C VAL A 327 -33.16 -12.74 16.62
N ALA A 328 -34.24 -12.73 17.40
CA ALA A 328 -34.23 -13.15 18.80
C ALA A 328 -33.92 -14.65 18.98
N ASN A 329 -34.37 -15.50 18.04
CA ASN A 329 -34.08 -16.93 18.07
C ASN A 329 -32.62 -17.30 17.68
N CYS A 330 -31.77 -16.35 17.31
CA CYS A 330 -30.38 -16.60 16.89
C CYS A 330 -29.44 -17.02 18.03
N GLN A 331 -29.81 -16.81 19.30
CA GLN A 331 -29.00 -17.15 20.50
C GLN A 331 -27.58 -16.55 20.54
N VAL A 332 -27.36 -15.44 19.83
CA VAL A 332 -26.10 -14.67 19.76
C VAL A 332 -25.95 -13.61 20.87
N GLU A 333 -26.63 -13.81 22.01
CA GLU A 333 -26.63 -12.85 23.11
C GLU A 333 -25.31 -12.87 23.88
N MET A 334 -24.49 -11.83 23.71
CA MET A 334 -23.30 -11.59 24.54
C MET A 334 -23.72 -11.01 25.90
N LYS A 335 -23.24 -11.58 27.01
CA LYS A 335 -23.54 -11.08 28.36
C LYS A 335 -22.39 -10.26 28.91
N VAL A 336 -22.66 -8.98 29.19
CA VAL A 336 -21.70 -8.04 29.77
C VAL A 336 -22.19 -7.66 31.17
N THR A 337 -21.31 -7.72 32.18
CA THR A 337 -21.64 -7.27 33.54
C THR A 337 -20.91 -5.98 33.85
N LEU A 338 -21.59 -4.85 33.62
CA LEU A 338 -21.03 -3.51 33.83
C LEU A 338 -21.55 -2.87 35.14
N PRO A 339 -20.67 -2.30 35.98
CA PRO A 339 -21.09 -1.37 37.03
C PRO A 339 -21.92 -0.22 36.45
N ILE A 340 -23.07 0.11 37.06
CA ILE A 340 -24.01 1.10 36.53
C ILE A 340 -23.39 2.49 36.28
N ARG A 341 -22.33 2.85 37.02
CA ARG A 341 -21.52 4.07 36.81
C ARG A 341 -20.93 4.17 35.39
N LEU A 342 -20.62 3.05 34.75
CA LEU A 342 -20.04 3.03 33.39
C LEU A 342 -21.12 3.30 32.32
N LEU A 343 -22.35 2.83 32.53
CA LEU A 343 -23.50 3.19 31.69
C LEU A 343 -23.84 4.68 31.83
N THR A 344 -23.87 5.20 33.07
CA THR A 344 -24.05 6.65 33.32
C THR A 344 -22.96 7.48 32.62
N PHE A 345 -21.73 6.98 32.59
CA PHE A 345 -20.61 7.61 31.90
C PHE A 345 -20.79 7.61 30.37
N GLU A 346 -21.14 6.49 29.76
CA GLU A 346 -21.47 6.43 28.32
C GLU A 346 -22.54 7.46 27.94
N VAL A 347 -23.66 7.48 28.69
CA VAL A 347 -24.76 8.45 28.47
C VAL A 347 -24.25 9.90 28.60
N ALA A 348 -23.40 10.20 29.57
CA ALA A 348 -22.83 11.54 29.77
C ALA A 348 -21.86 11.94 28.63
N LEU A 349 -21.05 11.00 28.12
CA LEU A 349 -20.19 11.22 26.95
C LEU A 349 -21.04 11.53 25.69
N GLN A 350 -22.05 10.70 25.41
CA GLN A 350 -22.97 10.92 24.29
C GLN A 350 -23.70 12.27 24.39
N LEU A 351 -24.13 12.64 25.60
CA LEU A 351 -24.81 13.90 25.88
C LEU A 351 -23.94 15.13 25.60
N GLU A 352 -22.68 15.16 26.07
CA GLU A 352 -21.81 16.32 25.82
C GLU A 352 -21.40 16.41 24.34
N ALA A 353 -21.13 15.29 23.67
CA ALA A 353 -20.90 15.26 22.23
C ALA A 353 -22.10 15.81 21.43
N ARG A 354 -23.34 15.43 21.81
CA ARG A 354 -24.58 16.00 21.24
C ARG A 354 -24.67 17.50 21.50
N LYS A 355 -24.50 17.95 22.75
CA LYS A 355 -24.54 19.37 23.13
C LYS A 355 -23.52 20.22 22.37
N LYS A 356 -22.33 19.67 22.06
CA LYS A 356 -21.34 20.34 21.22
C LYS A 356 -21.81 20.45 19.77
N LYS A 357 -22.27 19.33 19.18
CA LYS A 357 -22.81 19.29 17.81
C LYS A 357 -23.96 20.30 17.61
N GLU A 358 -24.84 20.43 18.60
CA GLU A 358 -25.91 21.45 18.65
C GLU A 358 -25.40 22.89 18.75
N ARG A 359 -24.36 23.15 19.56
CA ARG A 359 -23.67 24.44 19.66
C ARG A 359 -22.81 24.78 18.42
N SER A 360 -22.75 23.89 17.42
CA SER A 360 -21.79 23.94 16.31
C SER A 360 -20.31 23.92 16.76
N GLU A 361 -20.06 23.34 17.92
CA GLU A 361 -18.75 22.94 18.43
C GLU A 361 -18.37 21.53 17.93
N GLN A 362 -17.17 21.05 18.27
CA GLN A 362 -16.62 19.78 17.79
C GLN A 362 -17.39 18.53 18.28
N SER A 363 -17.57 17.53 17.42
CA SER A 363 -18.30 16.28 17.72
C SER A 363 -17.54 15.30 18.62
N PHE A 364 -16.25 15.53 18.87
CA PHE A 364 -15.39 14.69 19.70
C PHE A 364 -15.15 15.33 21.08
N LEU A 365 -14.77 14.50 22.05
CA LEU A 365 -14.36 14.93 23.37
C LEU A 365 -12.85 14.84 23.53
N THR A 366 -12.29 15.71 24.36
CA THR A 366 -10.88 15.65 24.74
C THR A 366 -10.66 14.81 26.00
N LYS A 367 -9.47 14.22 26.19
CA LYS A 367 -9.18 13.40 27.39
C LYS A 367 -9.43 14.17 28.69
N GLU A 368 -9.10 15.47 28.73
CA GLU A 368 -9.47 16.36 29.83
C GLU A 368 -10.99 16.43 30.12
N GLU A 369 -11.82 16.50 29.09
CA GLU A 369 -13.28 16.56 29.24
C GLU A 369 -13.86 15.22 29.68
N VAL A 370 -13.35 14.12 29.12
CA VAL A 370 -13.69 12.76 29.53
C VAL A 370 -13.37 12.53 31.02
N ILE A 371 -12.18 12.94 31.48
CA ILE A 371 -11.80 12.91 32.91
C ILE A 371 -12.70 13.81 33.78
N LYS A 372 -13.10 14.99 33.29
CA LYS A 372 -14.04 15.88 34.00
C LYS A 372 -15.46 15.29 34.10
N ILE A 373 -15.86 14.43 33.15
CA ILE A 373 -17.14 13.69 33.17
C ILE A 373 -17.05 12.45 34.07
N GLY A 374 -15.91 11.75 34.13
CA GLY A 374 -15.72 10.53 34.92
C GLY A 374 -15.47 10.76 36.42
N LYS A 375 -14.79 11.86 36.78
CA LYS A 375 -14.45 12.19 38.18
C LYS A 375 -15.64 12.17 39.16
N PRO A 376 -16.81 12.76 38.86
CA PRO A 376 -17.95 12.73 39.77
C PRO A 376 -18.52 11.31 39.97
N LEU A 377 -18.55 10.51 38.89
CA LEU A 377 -18.93 9.09 38.88
C LEU A 377 -17.91 8.16 39.58
N ARG A 378 -16.88 8.75 40.22
CA ARG A 378 -15.77 8.06 40.90
C ARG A 378 -15.02 7.09 39.99
N LEU A 379 -14.86 7.45 38.72
CA LEU A 379 -13.95 6.77 37.81
C LEU A 379 -12.56 7.39 37.95
N ASP A 380 -11.55 6.56 38.17
CA ASP A 380 -10.15 6.97 38.01
C ASP A 380 -9.71 6.91 36.54
N GLU A 381 -8.44 7.17 36.25
CA GLU A 381 -7.96 7.18 34.86
C GLU A 381 -7.84 5.76 34.26
N SER A 382 -7.72 4.69 35.07
CA SER A 382 -7.75 3.31 34.58
C SER A 382 -9.18 2.87 34.26
N ASP A 383 -10.13 3.15 35.16
CA ASP A 383 -11.57 2.95 34.95
C ASP A 383 -12.03 3.60 33.62
N ILE A 384 -11.47 4.77 33.27
CA ILE A 384 -11.81 5.49 32.04
C ILE A 384 -11.20 4.81 30.80
N GLU A 385 -9.93 4.42 30.83
CA GLU A 385 -9.27 3.76 29.69
C GLU A 385 -9.96 2.42 29.34
N ASP A 386 -10.25 1.59 30.34
CA ASP A 386 -10.91 0.29 30.15
C ASP A 386 -12.33 0.44 29.54
N VAL A 387 -13.06 1.50 29.92
CA VAL A 387 -14.38 1.81 29.32
C VAL A 387 -14.27 2.36 27.90
N LEU A 388 -13.30 3.25 27.63
CA LEU A 388 -13.09 3.76 26.27
C LEU A 388 -12.69 2.62 25.32
N GLN A 389 -11.86 1.69 25.77
CA GLN A 389 -11.49 0.49 25.02
C GLN A 389 -12.70 -0.42 24.80
N TYR A 390 -13.49 -0.72 25.84
CA TYR A 390 -14.74 -1.47 25.71
C TYR A 390 -15.68 -0.87 24.65
N LEU A 391 -15.99 0.43 24.76
CA LEU A 391 -16.91 1.13 23.84
C LEU A 391 -16.40 1.18 22.40
N HIS A 392 -15.08 1.11 22.19
CA HIS A 392 -14.45 1.02 20.88
C HIS A 392 -14.54 -0.40 20.30
N ASP A 393 -14.29 -1.43 21.10
CA ASP A 393 -14.37 -2.82 20.65
C ASP A 393 -15.80 -3.31 20.39
N VAL A 394 -16.80 -2.78 21.12
CA VAL A 394 -18.23 -2.96 20.77
C VAL A 394 -18.73 -1.97 19.69
N THR A 395 -17.83 -1.19 19.08
CA THR A 395 -18.13 -0.30 17.93
C THR A 395 -19.19 0.78 18.22
N ILE A 396 -19.20 1.34 19.43
CA ILE A 396 -20.04 2.49 19.81
C ILE A 396 -19.29 3.81 19.54
N ILE A 397 -18.00 3.86 19.86
CA ILE A 397 -17.11 5.01 19.64
C ILE A 397 -15.90 4.61 18.78
N LEU A 398 -15.07 5.58 18.40
CA LEU A 398 -13.71 5.29 17.91
C LEU A 398 -12.65 5.92 18.84
N TYR A 399 -11.72 5.09 19.31
CA TYR A 399 -10.64 5.46 20.22
C TYR A 399 -9.28 4.93 19.73
N TYR A 400 -8.26 5.78 19.75
CA TYR A 400 -6.91 5.46 19.22
C TYR A 400 -5.81 6.16 20.03
N PRO A 401 -5.60 5.79 21.31
CA PRO A 401 -4.69 6.50 22.22
C PRO A 401 -3.26 6.61 21.69
N ASP A 402 -2.70 5.52 21.12
CA ASP A 402 -1.34 5.45 20.57
C ASP A 402 -1.01 6.53 19.53
N ILE A 403 -2.03 7.09 18.87
CA ILE A 403 -1.87 8.13 17.85
C ILE A 403 -2.59 9.43 18.17
N LEU A 404 -3.65 9.41 18.98
CA LEU A 404 -4.52 10.55 19.25
C LEU A 404 -4.85 10.64 20.75
N GLU A 405 -3.84 10.50 21.59
CA GLU A 405 -3.80 10.56 23.08
C GLU A 405 -4.89 11.42 23.75
N ASN A 406 -5.22 12.57 23.16
CA ASN A 406 -6.12 13.57 23.71
C ASN A 406 -7.53 13.62 23.06
N ILE A 407 -7.90 12.71 22.14
CA ILE A 407 -9.11 12.83 21.30
C ILE A 407 -9.93 11.53 21.25
N ILE A 408 -11.21 11.62 21.62
CA ILE A 408 -12.18 10.52 21.69
C ILE A 408 -13.37 10.82 20.76
N PHE A 409 -13.59 9.97 19.75
CA PHE A 409 -14.68 10.15 18.78
C PHE A 409 -15.94 9.42 19.24
N VAL A 410 -16.65 10.03 20.18
CA VAL A 410 -17.96 9.57 20.70
C VAL A 410 -19.04 9.54 19.61
N ASP A 411 -18.89 10.39 18.59
CA ASP A 411 -19.72 10.38 17.38
C ASP A 411 -18.81 10.17 16.16
N PRO A 412 -18.73 8.94 15.60
CA PRO A 412 -17.77 8.61 14.53
C PRO A 412 -18.19 9.11 13.14
N GLU A 413 -19.47 9.48 12.97
CA GLU A 413 -20.08 9.92 11.71
C GLU A 413 -19.21 10.93 10.93
N PRO A 414 -18.68 12.03 11.52
CA PRO A 414 -17.91 13.01 10.74
C PRO A 414 -16.55 12.52 10.20
N ILE A 415 -15.92 11.48 10.78
CA ILE A 415 -14.71 10.87 10.19
C ILE A 415 -15.11 9.98 9.01
N LEU A 416 -16.11 9.13 9.23
CA LEU A 416 -16.60 8.18 8.24
C LEU A 416 -17.17 8.92 7.03
N ASP A 417 -17.79 10.08 7.24
CA ASP A 417 -18.19 11.00 6.18
C ASP A 417 -17.01 11.63 5.45
N VAL A 418 -15.93 12.06 6.11
CA VAL A 418 -14.75 12.58 5.37
C VAL A 418 -14.15 11.53 4.45
N LEU A 419 -14.05 10.27 4.90
CA LEU A 419 -13.59 9.16 4.08
C LEU A 419 -14.56 8.78 2.95
N SER A 420 -15.85 8.69 3.26
CA SER A 420 -16.89 8.38 2.28
C SER A 420 -16.94 9.47 1.20
N HIS A 421 -16.88 10.75 1.59
CA HIS A 421 -16.85 11.87 0.65
C HIS A 421 -15.57 11.91 -0.20
N LEU A 422 -14.40 11.55 0.35
CA LEU A 422 -13.15 11.44 -0.44
C LEU A 422 -13.27 10.41 -1.57
N ILE A 423 -13.93 9.27 -1.31
CA ILE A 423 -14.26 8.30 -2.35
C ILE A 423 -15.35 8.84 -3.28
N ALA A 424 -16.40 9.49 -2.76
CA ALA A 424 -17.53 9.99 -3.55
C ALA A 424 -17.14 11.04 -4.61
N VAL A 425 -16.02 11.75 -4.42
CA VAL A 425 -15.39 12.60 -5.45
C VAL A 425 -15.09 11.82 -6.74
N THR A 426 -14.85 10.51 -6.65
CA THR A 426 -14.62 9.67 -7.83
C THR A 426 -15.92 9.37 -8.58
N TYR A 427 -17.04 9.21 -7.88
CA TYR A 427 -18.33 8.76 -8.42
C TYR A 427 -19.20 9.89 -9.02
N ILE A 428 -19.21 11.08 -8.42
CA ILE A 428 -20.23 12.12 -8.71
C ILE A 428 -19.88 13.01 -9.91
N ASP A 429 -20.86 13.45 -10.70
CA ASP A 429 -20.64 14.39 -11.83
C ASP A 429 -19.97 15.71 -11.39
N HIS A 430 -19.15 16.32 -12.24
CA HIS A 430 -18.36 17.51 -11.86
C HIS A 430 -19.23 18.67 -11.33
N GLU A 431 -20.39 18.89 -11.95
CA GLU A 431 -21.37 19.92 -11.57
C GLU A 431 -21.91 19.74 -10.14
N LYS A 432 -22.01 18.49 -9.67
CA LYS A 432 -22.58 18.09 -8.37
C LYS A 432 -21.54 18.02 -7.24
N LEU A 433 -20.25 18.24 -7.51
CA LEU A 433 -19.18 18.15 -6.49
C LEU A 433 -19.35 19.14 -5.32
N HIS A 434 -20.07 20.25 -5.52
CA HIS A 434 -20.38 21.24 -4.50
C HIS A 434 -21.18 20.67 -3.30
N LEU A 435 -21.84 19.51 -3.48
CA LEU A 435 -22.49 18.75 -2.40
C LEU A 435 -21.45 18.10 -1.48
N ILE A 436 -20.30 17.67 -2.02
CA ILE A 436 -19.21 16.99 -1.31
C ILE A 436 -18.30 18.00 -0.60
N ALA A 437 -17.79 18.98 -1.34
CA ALA A 437 -16.91 20.03 -0.85
C ALA A 437 -16.84 21.20 -1.84
N ASP A 438 -16.46 22.37 -1.32
CA ASP A 438 -16.37 23.59 -2.13
C ASP A 438 -15.04 23.61 -2.92
N GLU A 439 -15.10 24.08 -4.18
CA GLU A 439 -13.94 24.34 -5.04
C GLU A 439 -12.95 23.15 -5.26
N ILE A 440 -13.47 21.93 -5.46
CA ILE A 440 -12.66 20.79 -5.92
C ILE A 440 -12.15 21.05 -7.35
N GLN A 441 -10.82 21.06 -7.54
CA GLN A 441 -10.22 21.30 -8.85
C GLN A 441 -10.26 20.04 -9.73
N VAL A 442 -10.40 20.27 -11.05
CA VAL A 442 -10.41 19.20 -12.06
C VAL A 442 -9.11 18.38 -12.06
N CYS A 443 -7.96 18.99 -11.73
CA CYS A 443 -6.69 18.28 -11.58
C CYS A 443 -6.65 17.40 -10.32
N GLU A 444 -7.00 17.93 -9.14
CA GLU A 444 -7.09 17.17 -7.87
C GLU A 444 -7.97 15.92 -8.05
N ARG A 445 -9.14 16.09 -8.67
CA ARG A 445 -10.07 14.99 -8.95
C ARG A 445 -9.51 13.97 -9.95
N ASN A 446 -8.93 14.43 -11.07
CA ASN A 446 -8.39 13.53 -12.09
C ASN A 446 -7.19 12.71 -11.57
N GLU A 447 -6.36 13.28 -10.70
CA GLU A 447 -5.23 12.56 -10.12
C GLU A 447 -5.69 11.45 -9.16
N LEU A 448 -6.71 11.72 -8.34
CA LEU A 448 -7.32 10.72 -7.46
C LEU A 448 -7.93 9.57 -8.27
N ILE A 449 -8.75 9.87 -9.28
CA ILE A 449 -9.42 8.86 -10.11
C ILE A 449 -8.43 8.01 -10.92
N LYS A 450 -7.43 8.63 -11.56
CA LYS A 450 -6.55 7.93 -12.53
C LYS A 450 -5.34 7.27 -11.89
N SER A 451 -4.91 7.76 -10.74
CA SER A 451 -3.62 7.40 -10.14
C SER A 451 -3.71 7.10 -8.64
N GLY A 452 -4.84 7.36 -7.99
CA GLY A 452 -5.05 7.12 -6.56
C GLY A 452 -4.38 8.15 -5.65
N PHE A 453 -3.78 9.22 -6.18
CA PHE A 453 -3.08 10.23 -5.36
C PHE A 453 -3.96 11.46 -5.09
N PHE A 454 -3.90 11.98 -3.87
CA PHE A 454 -4.48 13.27 -3.50
C PHE A 454 -3.50 14.14 -2.69
N GLY A 455 -3.61 15.45 -2.84
CA GLY A 455 -2.90 16.43 -2.02
C GLY A 455 -3.70 16.83 -0.77
N LYS A 456 -3.03 17.36 0.25
CA LYS A 456 -3.65 17.78 1.52
C LYS A 456 -4.86 18.71 1.33
N ALA A 457 -4.80 19.62 0.34
CA ALA A 457 -5.87 20.57 0.05
C ALA A 457 -7.22 19.92 -0.27
N LEU A 458 -7.25 18.77 -0.97
CA LEU A 458 -8.51 18.08 -1.27
C LEU A 458 -9.16 17.53 0.00
N LEU A 459 -8.38 16.86 0.86
CA LEU A 459 -8.84 16.34 2.14
C LEU A 459 -9.27 17.48 3.08
N GLU A 460 -8.57 18.61 3.04
CA GLU A 460 -8.90 19.80 3.84
C GLU A 460 -10.24 20.43 3.45
N LYS A 461 -10.55 20.54 2.14
CA LYS A 461 -11.85 21.02 1.65
C LYS A 461 -13.00 20.14 2.15
N ILE A 462 -12.83 18.81 2.07
CA ILE A 462 -13.83 17.83 2.52
C ILE A 462 -14.00 17.90 4.04
N ALA A 463 -12.89 17.88 4.80
CA ALA A 463 -12.93 17.95 6.26
C ALA A 463 -13.47 19.29 6.81
N LYS A 464 -13.31 20.40 6.06
CA LYS A 464 -13.98 21.68 6.33
C LYS A 464 -15.48 21.61 6.10
N LYS A 465 -15.96 20.97 5.01
CA LYS A 465 -17.39 20.76 4.75
C LYS A 465 -18.06 19.97 5.89
N GLN A 466 -17.38 18.92 6.38
CA GLN A 466 -17.83 18.11 7.52
C GLN A 466 -17.56 18.72 8.91
N LYS A 467 -17.08 19.98 8.97
CA LYS A 467 -16.83 20.77 10.19
C LYS A 467 -15.95 20.11 11.26
N ILE A 468 -15.17 19.08 10.90
CA ILE A 468 -14.36 18.32 11.87
C ILE A 468 -13.07 19.06 12.27
N LEU A 469 -12.53 19.91 11.38
CA LEU A 469 -11.26 20.61 11.62
C LEU A 469 -11.42 21.81 12.58
N ASN A 470 -10.57 21.85 13.60
CA ASN A 470 -10.49 22.93 14.60
C ASN A 470 -9.12 22.91 15.29
N ASP A 471 -8.89 23.82 16.24
CA ASP A 471 -7.62 23.97 16.96
C ASP A 471 -7.08 22.65 17.56
N TYR A 472 -7.97 21.82 18.12
CA TYR A 472 -7.63 20.52 18.70
C TYR A 472 -7.49 19.41 17.63
N PHE A 473 -8.35 19.37 16.61
CA PHE A 473 -8.28 18.39 15.52
C PHE A 473 -7.85 19.03 14.20
N GLN A 474 -6.54 19.16 14.03
CA GLN A 474 -5.89 19.61 12.81
C GLN A 474 -5.88 18.52 11.73
N LEU A 475 -5.71 18.92 10.46
CA LEU A 475 -5.61 18.00 9.31
C LEU A 475 -4.48 16.94 9.48
N SER A 476 -3.43 17.27 10.23
CA SER A 476 -2.37 16.32 10.60
C SER A 476 -2.86 15.13 11.42
N HIS A 477 -3.89 15.30 12.26
CA HIS A 477 -4.48 14.23 13.07
C HIS A 477 -5.28 13.26 12.20
N MET A 478 -6.07 13.78 11.24
CA MET A 478 -6.72 12.95 10.21
C MET A 478 -5.68 12.16 9.41
N ILE A 479 -4.60 12.80 8.94
CA ILE A 479 -3.54 12.10 8.19
C ILE A 479 -2.80 11.07 9.05
N LYS A 480 -2.62 11.30 10.37
CA LYS A 480 -2.04 10.31 11.30
C LYS A 480 -2.97 9.09 11.45
N LEU A 481 -4.27 9.31 11.61
CA LEU A 481 -5.29 8.25 11.68
C LEU A 481 -5.36 7.42 10.41
N LEU A 482 -5.46 8.04 9.23
CA LEU A 482 -5.58 7.32 7.96
C LEU A 482 -4.33 6.50 7.60
N LYS A 483 -3.16 6.87 8.14
CA LYS A 483 -1.92 6.09 8.00
C LYS A 483 -1.81 4.97 9.04
N HIS A 484 -2.31 5.17 10.26
CA HIS A 484 -2.36 4.14 11.31
C HIS A 484 -3.33 3.01 10.95
N LEU A 485 -4.47 3.33 10.35
CA LEU A 485 -5.42 2.36 9.79
C LEU A 485 -4.97 1.79 8.43
N HIS A 486 -3.77 2.13 7.95
CA HIS A 486 -3.22 1.73 6.66
C HIS A 486 -4.17 1.93 5.45
N ILE A 487 -5.02 2.95 5.53
CA ILE A 487 -5.96 3.36 4.47
C ILE A 487 -5.21 4.14 3.37
N ILE A 488 -4.18 4.91 3.75
CA ILE A 488 -3.38 5.70 2.82
C ILE A 488 -1.87 5.48 2.99
N ALA A 489 -1.16 5.30 1.88
CA ALA A 489 0.29 5.35 1.84
C ALA A 489 0.77 6.78 1.59
N GLU A 490 1.67 7.31 2.42
CA GLU A 490 2.28 8.62 2.18
C GLU A 490 3.38 8.52 1.11
N VAL A 491 3.32 9.36 0.07
CA VAL A 491 4.44 9.50 -0.89
C VAL A 491 5.55 10.33 -0.23
N LYS A 492 6.26 9.66 0.68
CA LYS A 492 7.48 10.18 1.31
C LYS A 492 8.53 10.42 0.23
N ASN A 493 9.48 11.32 0.51
CA ASN A 493 10.70 11.37 -0.28
C ASN A 493 11.36 9.98 -0.21
N LYS A 494 11.31 9.22 -1.30
CA LYS A 494 12.37 8.24 -1.56
C LYS A 494 13.63 9.06 -1.77
N GLU A 495 14.63 8.82 -0.93
CA GLU A 495 15.92 9.52 -0.98
C GLU A 495 16.82 9.00 -2.13
N GLU A 496 16.19 8.48 -3.18
CA GLU A 496 16.80 7.65 -4.21
C GLU A 496 16.91 8.45 -5.51
N LYS A 497 18.13 8.54 -6.07
CA LYS A 497 18.42 9.15 -7.39
C LYS A 497 17.75 8.33 -8.53
N VAL A 498 16.43 8.41 -8.67
CA VAL A 498 15.65 7.69 -9.69
C VAL A 498 14.65 8.64 -10.37
N HIS A 499 15.05 9.21 -11.50
CA HIS A 499 14.14 9.93 -12.39
C HIS A 499 13.13 8.98 -13.08
N VAL A 500 12.12 8.53 -12.34
CA VAL A 500 10.79 8.31 -12.93
C VAL A 500 10.09 9.67 -12.90
N VAL A 501 9.85 10.25 -14.08
CA VAL A 501 9.28 11.61 -14.22
C VAL A 501 7.93 11.76 -13.49
N THR A 502 7.21 10.67 -13.24
CA THR A 502 5.92 10.65 -12.56
C THR A 502 5.95 10.95 -11.06
N ASP A 503 7.10 10.83 -10.38
CA ASP A 503 7.09 10.73 -8.90
C ASP A 503 7.60 12.00 -8.20
N ILE A 504 8.37 12.85 -8.90
CA ILE A 504 8.80 14.16 -8.38
C ILE A 504 7.59 15.10 -8.19
N GLU A 505 6.60 15.03 -9.09
CA GLU A 505 5.34 15.80 -9.01
C GLU A 505 4.39 15.32 -7.90
N LYS A 506 4.69 14.23 -7.19
CA LYS A 506 3.85 13.66 -6.12
C LYS A 506 4.31 14.01 -4.70
N LYS A 507 5.35 14.84 -4.55
CA LYS A 507 5.89 15.24 -3.24
C LYS A 507 4.80 15.85 -2.34
N GLY A 508 4.55 15.24 -1.19
CA GLY A 508 3.52 15.67 -0.23
C GLY A 508 2.09 15.22 -0.55
N LYS A 509 1.91 14.28 -1.48
CA LYS A 509 0.63 13.61 -1.78
C LYS A 509 0.52 12.26 -1.05
N TYR A 510 -0.70 11.77 -0.96
CA TYR A 510 -1.06 10.50 -0.33
C TYR A 510 -1.74 9.61 -1.35
N PHE A 511 -1.39 8.32 -1.35
CA PHE A 511 -1.99 7.29 -2.20
C PHE A 511 -3.10 6.56 -1.46
N PHE A 512 -4.25 6.38 -2.11
CA PHE A 512 -5.45 5.75 -1.57
C PHE A 512 -5.98 4.71 -2.56
N PRO A 513 -5.73 3.40 -2.36
CA PRO A 513 -6.08 2.38 -3.34
C PRO A 513 -7.60 2.26 -3.57
N CYS A 514 -8.43 2.47 -2.55
CA CYS A 514 -9.89 2.33 -2.64
C CYS A 514 -10.58 3.43 -3.47
N ALA A 515 -9.86 4.50 -3.87
CA ALA A 515 -10.36 5.53 -4.77
C ALA A 515 -10.08 5.26 -6.25
N LEU A 516 -9.36 4.18 -6.57
CA LEU A 516 -9.13 3.75 -7.95
C LEU A 516 -10.37 3.05 -8.54
N PRO A 517 -10.53 3.04 -9.87
CA PRO A 517 -11.49 2.15 -10.52
C PRO A 517 -11.06 0.68 -10.41
N SER A 518 -11.98 -0.22 -10.75
CA SER A 518 -11.74 -1.67 -10.90
C SER A 518 -11.07 -1.98 -12.24
N TYR A 519 -10.39 -3.13 -12.38
CA TYR A 519 -9.90 -3.57 -13.69
C TYR A 519 -11.02 -4.13 -14.58
N ASN A 520 -11.02 -3.76 -15.87
CA ASN A 520 -11.96 -4.28 -16.87
C ASN A 520 -11.45 -5.61 -17.47
N LYS A 521 -10.12 -5.68 -17.71
CA LYS A 521 -9.43 -6.81 -18.32
C LYS A 521 -8.04 -6.98 -17.70
N LEU A 522 -7.62 -8.23 -17.54
CA LEU A 522 -6.27 -8.60 -17.11
C LEU A 522 -5.37 -8.95 -18.30
N ASN A 523 -4.07 -8.73 -18.12
CA ASN A 523 -3.03 -9.14 -19.04
C ASN A 523 -2.85 -10.68 -19.00
N PRO A 524 -2.31 -11.30 -20.06
CA PRO A 524 -2.11 -12.76 -20.11
C PRO A 524 -1.21 -13.25 -18.98
N THR A 525 -1.61 -14.35 -18.34
CA THR A 525 -0.85 -14.97 -17.24
C THR A 525 0.59 -15.31 -17.65
N PRO A 526 1.61 -14.94 -16.87
CA PRO A 526 3.00 -15.29 -17.15
C PRO A 526 3.24 -16.81 -17.23
N THR A 527 4.07 -17.20 -18.20
CA THR A 527 4.43 -18.60 -18.47
C THR A 527 5.79 -19.00 -17.91
N THR A 528 6.72 -18.04 -17.76
CA THR A 528 8.08 -18.28 -17.25
C THR A 528 8.09 -18.62 -15.76
N ILE A 529 7.34 -17.85 -14.97
CA ILE A 529 7.05 -18.05 -13.54
C ILE A 529 5.53 -18.10 -13.44
N ARG A 530 4.99 -19.13 -12.82
CA ARG A 530 3.55 -19.32 -12.69
C ARG A 530 3.04 -18.50 -11.50
N PRO A 531 1.84 -17.89 -11.56
CA PRO A 531 1.31 -17.10 -10.46
C PRO A 531 1.24 -17.90 -9.16
N LEU A 532 1.69 -17.30 -8.06
CA LEU A 532 1.44 -17.83 -6.72
C LEU A 532 0.06 -17.34 -6.27
N LEU A 533 -0.79 -18.27 -5.85
CA LEU A 533 -2.10 -17.93 -5.27
C LEU A 533 -1.99 -17.99 -3.74
N ILE A 534 -2.60 -17.02 -3.06
CA ILE A 534 -2.63 -16.91 -1.60
C ILE A 534 -4.08 -16.77 -1.16
N ALA A 535 -4.53 -17.64 -0.26
CA ALA A 535 -5.92 -17.71 0.21
C ALA A 535 -6.00 -18.32 1.61
N TRP A 536 -7.21 -18.32 2.17
CA TRP A 536 -7.56 -19.10 3.35
C TRP A 536 -8.43 -20.28 2.93
N GLU A 537 -8.24 -21.41 3.61
CA GLU A 537 -9.06 -22.61 3.49
C GLU A 537 -10.20 -22.50 4.51
N ILE A 538 -11.45 -22.67 4.04
CA ILE A 538 -12.64 -22.79 4.89
C ILE A 538 -13.10 -24.24 4.82
N ASP A 539 -13.17 -24.87 6.00
CA ASP A 539 -13.67 -26.23 6.21
C ASP A 539 -15.21 -26.27 6.22
N ASP A 540 -15.84 -26.19 5.04
CA ASP A 540 -17.27 -26.44 4.88
C ASP A 540 -17.51 -27.89 4.40
N SER A 541 -18.06 -28.71 5.30
CA SER A 541 -18.62 -30.07 5.09
C SER A 541 -18.16 -30.80 3.82
N ASP A 542 -17.05 -31.54 3.94
CA ASP A 542 -16.40 -32.33 2.86
C ASP A 542 -15.80 -31.53 1.67
N THR A 543 -15.80 -30.19 1.69
CA THR A 543 -15.25 -29.36 0.60
C THR A 543 -14.39 -28.16 1.06
N THR A 544 -13.09 -28.21 0.74
CA THR A 544 -12.19 -27.04 0.79
C THR A 544 -12.71 -25.90 -0.09
N THR A 545 -13.13 -24.80 0.54
CA THR A 545 -13.42 -23.53 -0.17
C THR A 545 -12.27 -22.54 0.03
N LEU A 546 -11.89 -21.81 -1.03
CA LEU A 546 -10.87 -20.76 -0.97
C LEU A 546 -11.50 -19.37 -0.96
N ALA A 547 -11.13 -18.56 0.02
CA ALA A 547 -11.55 -17.17 0.16
C ALA A 547 -10.42 -16.26 0.67
N ILE A 548 -10.69 -14.95 0.73
CA ILE A 548 -9.86 -13.96 1.42
C ILE A 548 -10.74 -13.04 2.28
N PRO A 549 -10.17 -12.40 3.32
CA PRO A 549 -10.87 -11.34 4.06
C PRO A 549 -11.16 -10.11 3.21
N GLN A 550 -12.30 -9.50 3.47
CA GLN A 550 -12.68 -8.18 2.96
C GLN A 550 -11.68 -7.14 3.51
N GLY A 551 -11.20 -6.21 2.68
CA GLY A 551 -10.20 -5.20 3.07
C GLY A 551 -8.74 -5.67 3.06
N LEU A 552 -8.44 -6.97 2.92
CA LEU A 552 -7.06 -7.47 2.89
C LEU A 552 -6.23 -6.85 1.75
N PHE A 553 -6.83 -6.71 0.56
CA PHE A 553 -6.12 -6.22 -0.62
C PHE A 553 -5.59 -4.78 -0.47
N PRO A 554 -6.41 -3.75 -0.19
CA PRO A 554 -5.91 -2.38 -0.08
C PRO A 554 -4.87 -2.22 1.04
N LEU A 555 -5.05 -2.88 2.19
CA LEU A 555 -4.05 -2.90 3.28
C LEU A 555 -2.73 -3.52 2.82
N THR A 556 -2.78 -4.66 2.11
CA THR A 556 -1.58 -5.33 1.58
C THR A 556 -0.82 -4.41 0.63
N ILE A 557 -1.53 -3.65 -0.22
CA ILE A 557 -0.89 -2.66 -1.11
C ILE A 557 -0.27 -1.50 -0.32
N VAL A 558 -0.93 -0.99 0.72
CA VAL A 558 -0.37 0.09 1.56
C VAL A 558 0.85 -0.39 2.34
N HIS A 559 0.79 -1.55 3.01
CA HIS A 559 1.94 -2.13 3.71
C HIS A 559 3.13 -2.42 2.78
N LEU A 560 2.88 -2.90 1.56
CA LEU A 560 3.97 -3.05 0.58
C LEU A 560 4.58 -1.69 0.23
N LEU A 561 3.78 -0.65 0.01
CA LEU A 561 4.28 0.71 -0.25
C LEU A 561 5.02 1.34 0.95
N GLU A 562 4.88 0.78 2.15
CA GLU A 562 5.65 1.15 3.35
C GLU A 562 7.01 0.46 3.44
N GLU A 563 7.25 -0.64 2.70
CA GLU A 563 8.54 -1.34 2.62
C GLU A 563 9.56 -0.50 1.84
N LYS A 564 10.20 0.42 2.56
CA LYS A 564 11.23 1.35 2.08
C LYS A 564 12.26 0.65 1.20
N ASP A 565 12.63 1.33 0.12
CA ASP A 565 13.74 1.00 -0.80
C ASP A 565 13.63 -0.36 -1.53
N VAL A 566 12.73 -1.24 -1.09
CA VAL A 566 12.31 -2.49 -1.73
C VAL A 566 11.17 -2.24 -2.71
N ILE A 567 10.07 -1.62 -2.28
CA ILE A 567 8.88 -1.38 -3.11
C ILE A 567 8.84 0.06 -3.66
N GLY A 568 8.21 0.23 -4.81
CA GLY A 568 7.75 1.50 -5.36
C GLY A 568 6.63 1.31 -6.38
N PHE A 569 6.08 2.40 -6.90
CA PHE A 569 5.05 2.32 -7.93
C PHE A 569 5.63 1.81 -9.27
N SER A 570 4.84 1.03 -10.01
CA SER A 570 5.11 0.76 -11.43
C SER A 570 5.06 2.05 -12.26
N PRO A 571 5.62 2.06 -13.49
CA PRO A 571 5.25 3.05 -14.49
C PRO A 571 3.73 3.09 -14.73
N VAL A 572 3.23 4.21 -15.28
CA VAL A 572 1.87 4.31 -15.80
C VAL A 572 1.88 3.89 -17.27
N GLY A 573 1.10 2.87 -17.63
CA GLY A 573 1.04 2.31 -18.98
C GLY A 573 0.02 1.18 -19.06
N LYS A 574 -0.29 0.68 -20.26
CA LYS A 574 -1.31 -0.38 -20.46
C LYS A 574 -0.87 -1.74 -19.90
N ASP A 575 0.44 -1.94 -19.77
CA ASP A 575 1.05 -3.19 -19.32
C ASP A 575 1.07 -3.32 -17.78
N TYR A 576 0.67 -2.26 -17.05
CA TYR A 576 0.70 -2.18 -15.59
C TYR A 576 -0.68 -1.85 -15.01
N TYR A 577 -1.02 -2.47 -13.89
CA TYR A 577 -2.27 -2.27 -13.18
C TYR A 577 -2.19 -1.10 -12.19
N ARG A 578 -3.24 -0.27 -12.18
CA ARG A 578 -3.47 0.80 -11.20
C ARG A 578 -4.98 0.85 -10.89
N TYR A 579 -5.47 -0.22 -10.27
CA TYR A 579 -6.88 -0.44 -9.96
C TYR A 579 -7.07 -0.79 -8.48
N HIS A 580 -8.29 -0.68 -7.95
CA HIS A 580 -8.59 -1.01 -6.55
C HIS A 580 -8.52 -2.53 -6.27
N ASP A 581 -8.43 -3.36 -7.31
CA ASP A 581 -8.43 -4.82 -7.29
C ASP A 581 -7.29 -5.44 -8.13
N ALA A 582 -6.43 -4.61 -8.75
CA ALA A 582 -5.17 -5.05 -9.36
C ALA A 582 -4.12 -3.93 -9.30
N MET A 583 -2.92 -4.26 -8.82
CA MET A 583 -1.84 -3.30 -8.61
C MET A 583 -0.50 -3.85 -9.09
N SER A 584 0.15 -3.13 -10.01
CA SER A 584 1.55 -3.36 -10.35
C SER A 584 2.47 -2.52 -9.46
N LEU A 585 3.42 -3.18 -8.82
CA LEU A 585 4.45 -2.58 -7.97
C LEU A 585 5.85 -2.93 -8.50
N ARG A 586 6.76 -1.97 -8.46
CA ARG A 586 8.17 -2.18 -8.76
C ARG A 586 8.85 -2.74 -7.50
N VAL A 587 9.64 -3.80 -7.65
CA VAL A 587 10.37 -4.45 -6.55
C VAL A 587 11.88 -4.43 -6.82
N TYR A 588 12.66 -4.14 -5.79
CA TYR A 588 14.13 -4.00 -5.84
C TYR A 588 14.63 -3.12 -6.98
N LYS A 589 13.86 -2.08 -7.36
CA LYS A 589 14.11 -1.13 -8.48
C LYS A 589 14.13 -1.71 -9.90
N TYR A 590 14.33 -3.02 -10.09
CA TYR A 590 14.54 -3.65 -11.41
C TYR A 590 13.36 -4.51 -11.89
N TYR A 591 12.56 -5.06 -10.98
CA TYR A 591 11.52 -6.04 -11.31
C TYR A 591 10.12 -5.49 -11.05
N THR A 592 9.09 -6.18 -11.56
CA THR A 592 7.68 -5.85 -11.30
C THR A 592 6.97 -7.06 -10.71
N ILE A 593 6.13 -6.82 -9.70
CA ILE A 593 5.08 -7.76 -9.28
C ILE A 593 3.72 -7.17 -9.64
N ASP A 594 2.79 -8.04 -10.02
CA ASP A 594 1.36 -7.68 -10.05
C ASP A 594 0.65 -8.45 -8.95
N ILE A 595 -0.15 -7.74 -8.17
CA ILE A 595 -0.98 -8.32 -7.12
C ILE A 595 -2.42 -8.08 -7.52
N ILE A 596 -3.18 -9.15 -7.70
CA ILE A 596 -4.53 -9.14 -8.27
C ILE A 596 -5.49 -9.77 -7.28
N ASN A 597 -6.51 -9.04 -6.87
CA ASN A 597 -7.61 -9.56 -6.08
C ASN A 597 -8.53 -10.40 -6.99
N ARG A 598 -8.72 -11.68 -6.64
CA ARG A 598 -9.65 -12.60 -7.32
C ARG A 598 -10.89 -12.93 -6.48
N TYR A 599 -11.05 -12.25 -5.34
CA TYR A 599 -12.11 -12.40 -4.33
C TYR A 599 -12.18 -13.78 -3.63
N THR A 600 -11.68 -14.83 -4.27
CA THR A 600 -11.39 -16.16 -3.69
C THR A 600 -9.93 -16.34 -3.29
N HIS A 601 -9.03 -15.51 -3.81
CA HIS A 601 -7.59 -15.55 -3.55
C HIS A 601 -6.92 -14.23 -3.98
N ILE A 602 -5.71 -13.98 -3.49
CA ILE A 602 -4.77 -13.03 -4.08
C ILE A 602 -3.88 -13.79 -5.08
N GLU A 603 -3.85 -13.35 -6.33
CA GLU A 603 -2.97 -13.88 -7.36
C GLU A 603 -1.75 -12.96 -7.50
N THR A 604 -0.54 -13.50 -7.31
CA THR A 604 0.74 -12.77 -7.40
C THR A 604 1.49 -13.18 -8.66
N HIS A 605 1.68 -12.25 -9.59
CA HIS A 605 2.56 -12.39 -10.76
C HIS A 605 3.93 -11.79 -10.43
N PHE A 606 5.02 -12.37 -10.95
CA PHE A 606 6.36 -11.81 -10.80
C PHE A 606 7.12 -11.84 -12.12
N HIS A 607 7.57 -10.65 -12.53
CA HIS A 607 8.31 -10.39 -13.76
C HIS A 607 9.78 -10.14 -13.41
N GLY A 608 10.52 -11.22 -13.17
CA GLY A 608 11.91 -11.19 -12.73
C GLY A 608 12.60 -12.57 -12.78
N PRO A 609 13.82 -12.69 -12.23
CA PRO A 609 14.58 -13.95 -12.18
C PRO A 609 13.98 -14.94 -11.18
N LYS A 610 13.92 -16.23 -11.55
CA LYS A 610 13.31 -17.31 -10.75
C LYS A 610 13.90 -17.44 -9.36
N GLU A 611 15.17 -17.10 -9.23
CA GLU A 611 15.99 -17.16 -8.02
C GLU A 611 15.50 -16.16 -6.96
N SER A 612 14.73 -15.14 -7.35
CA SER A 612 14.13 -14.16 -6.44
C SER A 612 12.72 -14.51 -5.97
N CYS A 613 12.04 -15.49 -6.57
CA CYS A 613 10.67 -15.88 -6.21
C CYS A 613 10.46 -16.16 -4.70
N PRO A 614 11.38 -16.83 -3.97
CA PRO A 614 11.19 -17.07 -2.52
C PRO A 614 11.14 -15.77 -1.70
N ARG A 615 11.93 -14.76 -2.09
CA ARG A 615 11.96 -13.42 -1.45
C ARG A 615 10.71 -12.61 -1.78
N ILE A 616 10.19 -12.73 -3.01
CA ILE A 616 8.92 -12.10 -3.40
C ILE A 616 7.73 -12.72 -2.63
N ARG A 617 7.69 -14.06 -2.51
CA ARG A 617 6.72 -14.78 -1.66
C ARG A 617 6.76 -14.27 -0.23
N GLU A 618 7.96 -14.18 0.36
CA GLU A 618 8.16 -13.72 1.72
C GLU A 618 7.71 -12.26 1.91
N LEU A 619 8.11 -11.36 1.02
CA LEU A 619 7.72 -9.94 1.03
C LEU A 619 6.19 -9.76 0.98
N VAL A 620 5.52 -10.43 0.04
CA VAL A 620 4.05 -10.38 -0.09
C VAL A 620 3.36 -11.05 1.10
N SER A 621 3.85 -12.21 1.56
CA SER A 621 3.29 -12.89 2.73
C SER A 621 3.45 -12.09 4.02
N ASN A 622 4.54 -11.33 4.19
CA ASN A 622 4.75 -10.48 5.36
C ASN A 622 3.82 -9.27 5.34
N ALA A 623 3.58 -8.65 4.17
CA ALA A 623 2.57 -7.60 4.03
C ALA A 623 1.13 -8.12 4.26
N ILE A 624 0.83 -9.32 3.76
CA ILE A 624 -0.46 -10.00 4.02
C ILE A 624 -0.64 -10.27 5.52
N LYS A 625 0.36 -10.81 6.22
CA LYS A 625 0.29 -11.05 7.67
C LYS A 625 0.08 -9.79 8.50
N LYS A 626 0.72 -8.68 8.12
CA LYS A 626 0.44 -7.36 8.72
C LYS A 626 -1.03 -6.98 8.49
N SER A 627 -1.51 -7.08 7.24
CA SER A 627 -2.91 -6.79 6.89
C SER A 627 -3.91 -7.64 7.68
N SER A 628 -3.69 -8.95 7.78
CA SER A 628 -4.53 -9.86 8.56
C SER A 628 -4.56 -9.50 10.05
N LYS A 629 -3.43 -9.09 10.63
CA LYS A 629 -3.38 -8.63 12.03
C LYS A 629 -4.23 -7.37 12.24
N GLU A 630 -4.15 -6.37 11.37
CA GLU A 630 -4.93 -5.13 11.52
C GLU A 630 -6.43 -5.31 11.19
N LEU A 631 -6.81 -6.42 10.55
CA LEU A 631 -8.19 -6.87 10.34
C LEU A 631 -8.68 -7.88 11.40
N ASP A 632 -7.84 -8.21 12.39
CA ASP A 632 -8.00 -9.30 13.36
C ASP A 632 -8.45 -10.65 12.77
N VAL A 633 -7.72 -11.12 11.75
CA VAL A 633 -7.90 -12.40 11.05
C VAL A 633 -6.71 -13.32 11.30
N ASP A 634 -6.94 -14.64 11.27
CA ASP A 634 -5.86 -15.64 11.31
C ASP A 634 -4.82 -15.40 10.20
N GLN A 635 -3.54 -15.50 10.56
CA GLN A 635 -2.39 -15.31 9.68
C GLN A 635 -1.97 -16.59 8.93
N ASN A 636 -2.66 -17.72 9.14
CA ASN A 636 -2.39 -19.02 8.50
C ASN A 636 -2.90 -19.11 7.05
N HIS A 637 -2.55 -18.14 6.20
CA HIS A 637 -2.82 -18.25 4.77
C HIS A 637 -2.10 -19.46 4.13
N ILE A 638 -2.80 -20.14 3.22
CA ILE A 638 -2.24 -21.22 2.41
C ILE A 638 -1.74 -20.69 1.05
N PHE A 639 -0.85 -21.46 0.44
CA PHE A 639 -0.37 -21.22 -0.91
C PHE A 639 -0.98 -22.23 -1.88
N ALA A 640 -1.35 -21.79 -3.08
CA ALA A 640 -1.86 -22.65 -4.13
C ALA A 640 -1.39 -22.24 -5.52
N PHE A 641 -1.66 -23.11 -6.50
CA PHE A 641 -1.51 -22.85 -7.94
C PHE A 641 -2.80 -23.21 -8.67
N LYS A 642 -3.10 -22.56 -9.81
CA LYS A 642 -4.22 -22.99 -10.69
C LYS A 642 -3.88 -24.36 -11.28
N CYS A 643 -4.80 -25.32 -11.17
CA CYS A 643 -4.63 -26.67 -11.71
C CYS A 643 -4.50 -26.64 -13.24
N PRO A 644 -3.49 -27.30 -13.84
CA PRO A 644 -3.36 -27.37 -15.29
C PRO A 644 -4.42 -28.25 -15.99
N LYS A 645 -5.13 -29.12 -15.24
CA LYS A 645 -6.02 -30.17 -15.78
C LYS A 645 -7.52 -29.90 -15.55
N LYS A 646 -7.88 -28.93 -14.70
CA LYS A 646 -9.25 -28.57 -14.34
C LYS A 646 -9.32 -27.10 -13.89
N GLU A 647 -10.51 -26.54 -13.85
CA GLU A 647 -10.78 -25.28 -13.15
C GLU A 647 -10.87 -25.54 -11.63
N SER A 648 -9.73 -25.89 -11.04
CA SER A 648 -9.55 -26.12 -9.60
C SER A 648 -8.17 -25.62 -9.16
N TYR A 649 -7.86 -25.78 -7.87
CA TYR A 649 -6.58 -25.40 -7.31
C TYR A 649 -5.71 -26.64 -6.98
N CYS A 650 -4.41 -26.41 -6.82
CA CYS A 650 -3.44 -27.35 -6.28
C CYS A 650 -2.79 -26.69 -5.04
N ILE A 651 -3.15 -27.16 -3.85
CA ILE A 651 -2.79 -26.55 -2.56
C ILE A 651 -1.44 -27.08 -2.11
N VAL A 652 -0.47 -26.18 -1.91
CA VAL A 652 0.90 -26.50 -1.49
C VAL A 652 0.89 -27.01 -0.06
N GLN A 653 1.51 -28.16 0.17
CA GLN A 653 1.54 -28.80 1.48
C GLN A 653 2.61 -28.19 2.39
N LYS A 654 2.55 -28.52 3.69
CA LYS A 654 3.50 -28.02 4.71
C LYS A 654 4.96 -28.39 4.43
N ASP A 655 5.21 -29.40 3.60
CA ASP A 655 6.52 -29.80 3.08
C ASP A 655 7.11 -28.85 2.02
N LYS A 656 6.34 -27.86 1.55
CA LYS A 656 6.67 -26.92 0.46
C LYS A 656 7.10 -27.57 -0.86
N SER A 657 6.85 -28.87 -1.04
CA SER A 657 7.40 -29.70 -2.13
C SER A 657 6.38 -30.65 -2.75
N SER A 658 5.20 -30.83 -2.14
CA SER A 658 4.04 -31.50 -2.75
C SER A 658 2.81 -30.58 -2.81
N THR A 659 1.81 -31.00 -3.58
CA THR A 659 0.53 -30.30 -3.74
C THR A 659 -0.64 -31.27 -3.68
N LEU A 660 -1.64 -30.97 -2.86
CA LEU A 660 -2.93 -31.67 -2.87
C LEU A 660 -3.80 -31.10 -4.01
N CYS A 661 -4.38 -31.97 -4.83
CA CYS A 661 -5.33 -31.58 -5.88
C CYS A 661 -6.65 -32.34 -5.69
N PRO A 662 -7.82 -31.66 -5.70
CA PRO A 662 -9.13 -32.32 -5.78
C PRO A 662 -9.35 -33.10 -7.10
N CYS A 663 -8.43 -32.99 -8.06
CA CYS A 663 -8.41 -33.79 -9.26
C CYS A 663 -7.93 -35.23 -8.97
N LYS A 664 -8.75 -36.24 -9.31
CA LYS A 664 -8.48 -37.69 -9.12
C LYS A 664 -7.35 -38.26 -10.02
N SER A 665 -6.39 -37.42 -10.42
CA SER A 665 -5.23 -37.75 -11.24
C SER A 665 -4.04 -36.95 -10.72
N PRO A 666 -2.84 -37.53 -10.56
CA PRO A 666 -1.68 -36.80 -10.05
C PRO A 666 -1.42 -35.52 -10.85
N CYS A 667 -1.13 -34.43 -10.14
CA CYS A 667 -0.85 -33.11 -10.70
C CYS A 667 0.47 -32.63 -10.12
N ASP A 668 1.54 -32.90 -10.86
CA ASP A 668 2.91 -32.89 -10.37
C ASP A 668 3.52 -31.47 -10.33
N VAL A 669 2.70 -30.48 -9.97
CA VAL A 669 2.97 -29.04 -10.04
C VAL A 669 4.23 -28.65 -9.25
N LEU A 670 4.46 -29.30 -8.10
CA LEU A 670 5.71 -29.18 -7.34
C LEU A 670 6.57 -30.47 -7.34
N GLN A 671 6.19 -31.50 -8.11
CA GLN A 671 6.88 -32.80 -8.13
C GLN A 671 7.71 -33.05 -9.40
N GLY A 672 7.29 -32.55 -10.56
CA GLY A 672 8.05 -32.64 -11.83
C GLY A 672 9.12 -31.56 -12.02
N ASP A 673 9.86 -31.61 -13.13
CA ASP A 673 10.99 -30.69 -13.42
C ASP A 673 10.58 -29.24 -13.78
N ASP A 674 9.30 -28.90 -13.72
CA ASP A 674 8.81 -27.56 -14.05
C ASP A 674 9.23 -26.51 -13.00
N SER A 675 10.35 -25.87 -13.27
CA SER A 675 10.89 -24.75 -12.51
C SER A 675 9.99 -23.49 -12.48
N SER A 676 8.93 -23.40 -13.30
CA SER A 676 8.01 -22.26 -13.30
C SER A 676 7.11 -22.20 -12.06
N TYR A 677 6.83 -23.33 -11.41
CA TYR A 677 6.14 -23.40 -10.11
C TYR A 677 7.13 -23.53 -8.94
N ARG A 678 8.10 -24.46 -9.05
CA ARG A 678 9.06 -24.79 -7.97
C ARG A 678 9.92 -23.62 -7.51
N CYS A 679 10.13 -22.60 -8.34
CA CYS A 679 10.94 -21.42 -7.99
C CYS A 679 10.43 -20.67 -6.75
N TRP A 680 9.12 -20.65 -6.47
CA TRP A 680 8.55 -20.01 -5.28
C TRP A 680 8.94 -20.68 -3.95
N PHE A 681 9.39 -21.93 -3.98
CA PHE A 681 9.61 -22.76 -2.78
C PHE A 681 11.01 -23.33 -2.62
N LYS A 682 11.88 -23.21 -3.63
CA LYS A 682 13.31 -23.53 -3.49
C LYS A 682 14.04 -22.39 -2.76
N ASP A 683 14.33 -22.57 -1.49
CA ASP A 683 15.08 -21.59 -0.71
C ASP A 683 16.53 -21.44 -1.25
N SER A 684 17.10 -20.23 -1.12
CA SER A 684 18.43 -19.90 -1.66
C SER A 684 19.61 -20.36 -0.79
N GLN A 685 19.35 -21.27 0.15
CA GLN A 685 20.34 -21.93 1.00
C GLN A 685 20.08 -23.45 1.02
N SER A 686 20.79 -24.19 0.17
CA SER A 686 20.88 -25.65 0.23
C SER A 686 22.30 -26.16 -0.03
N SER A 687 23.30 -25.37 0.38
CA SER A 687 24.61 -25.90 0.76
C SER A 687 24.54 -26.44 2.19
N SER A 688 25.08 -27.64 2.41
CA SER A 688 25.22 -28.32 3.70
C SER A 688 23.96 -28.49 4.56
N GLN A 689 23.35 -29.67 4.46
CA GLN A 689 23.34 -30.58 5.62
C GLN A 689 23.84 -31.96 5.18
N VAL A 690 24.50 -32.66 6.11
CA VAL A 690 24.93 -34.05 5.98
C VAL A 690 23.80 -34.93 6.49
N SER A 691 23.43 -35.96 5.74
CA SER A 691 22.56 -37.03 6.21
C SER A 691 23.41 -38.25 6.59
N ASP A 692 23.91 -38.28 7.82
CA ASP A 692 24.18 -39.56 8.47
C ASP A 692 22.83 -40.20 8.80
N ASP A 693 22.62 -41.44 8.38
CA ASP A 693 21.50 -42.26 8.85
C ASP A 693 21.98 -43.70 9.04
N THR A 694 22.11 -44.12 10.30
CA THR A 694 22.67 -45.42 10.69
C THR A 694 21.77 -46.13 11.69
N THR A 695 21.09 -47.17 11.24
CA THR A 695 20.63 -48.31 12.08
C THR A 695 20.75 -49.57 11.22
N GLN A 696 21.60 -50.52 11.60
CA GLN A 696 21.25 -51.76 12.33
C GLN A 696 20.55 -52.83 11.45
N ASP A 697 20.84 -54.14 11.55
CA ASP A 697 21.63 -54.84 12.57
C ASP A 697 22.29 -56.16 12.10
N ASN A 698 23.32 -56.60 12.84
CA ASN A 698 23.83 -57.98 13.09
C ASN A 698 23.77 -59.09 11.98
N THR A 699 24.78 -59.96 11.81
CA THR A 699 25.43 -60.78 12.87
C THR A 699 26.84 -61.28 12.48
N ALA A 700 27.65 -61.66 13.48
CA ALA A 700 29.04 -62.19 13.40
C ALA A 700 29.12 -63.68 12.90
N PRO A 701 30.24 -64.48 12.96
CA PRO A 701 31.47 -64.39 13.80
C PRO A 701 32.85 -64.63 13.10
N ALA A 702 33.93 -63.93 13.48
CA ALA A 702 35.03 -64.37 14.39
C ALA A 702 36.34 -64.86 13.67
N PRO A 703 37.52 -64.92 14.36
CA PRO A 703 38.84 -64.81 13.68
C PRO A 703 39.84 -65.98 13.94
N THR A 704 41.13 -65.69 13.65
CA THR A 704 42.42 -66.28 14.12
C THR A 704 43.06 -67.52 13.45
N THR A 705 44.25 -67.27 12.88
CA THR A 705 45.47 -68.15 12.77
C THR A 705 45.41 -69.44 11.92
N PRO A 706 46.51 -69.77 11.22
CA PRO A 706 47.55 -70.63 11.81
C PRO A 706 49.01 -70.17 11.56
N ASP A 707 49.97 -70.94 12.10
CA ASP A 707 51.42 -70.63 12.20
C ASP A 707 52.28 -70.91 10.94
N ASP A 708 53.51 -70.33 10.97
CA ASP A 708 54.82 -70.80 10.49
C ASP A 708 55.01 -71.62 9.18
N GLY A 709 56.12 -71.35 8.47
CA GLY A 709 56.70 -72.34 7.54
C GLY A 709 57.56 -71.85 6.37
N ALA A 710 58.67 -71.13 6.63
CA ALA A 710 59.65 -70.60 5.67
C ALA A 710 59.99 -71.42 4.40
N THR A 711 60.32 -70.74 3.27
CA THR A 711 61.67 -70.82 2.64
C THR A 711 61.96 -69.87 1.45
N SER A 712 63.16 -69.26 1.50
CA SER A 712 64.10 -68.88 0.40
C SER A 712 63.72 -68.08 -0.87
N ASN A 713 64.41 -66.93 -1.00
CA ASN A 713 65.23 -66.46 -2.14
C ASN A 713 64.63 -65.82 -3.43
N ALA A 714 65.12 -64.58 -3.69
CA ALA A 714 65.49 -63.93 -4.97
C ALA A 714 64.43 -63.75 -6.10
N GLY A 715 64.39 -62.63 -6.83
CA GLY A 715 65.28 -61.45 -6.80
C GLY A 715 64.79 -60.30 -7.69
N THR A 716 65.72 -59.46 -8.16
CA THR A 716 65.57 -58.37 -9.16
C THR A 716 65.08 -58.90 -10.54
N GLU A 717 64.61 -58.11 -11.52
CA GLU A 717 64.78 -56.67 -11.84
C GLU A 717 63.70 -56.19 -12.87
N GLU A 718 63.58 -54.87 -13.10
CA GLU A 718 62.92 -54.17 -14.24
C GLU A 718 61.41 -54.44 -14.56
N GLY A 719 60.61 -53.51 -15.10
CA GLY A 719 60.84 -52.11 -15.46
C GLY A 719 59.56 -51.36 -15.88
N GLN A 720 59.61 -50.01 -15.89
CA GLN A 720 58.64 -49.07 -16.49
C GLN A 720 58.87 -48.94 -18.03
N PRO A 721 58.07 -48.23 -18.89
CA PRO A 721 57.32 -46.98 -18.60
C PRO A 721 56.03 -46.60 -19.42
N SER A 722 55.47 -45.43 -19.09
CA SER A 722 54.74 -44.46 -19.97
C SER A 722 53.32 -44.80 -20.48
N ALA A 723 52.42 -43.85 -20.78
CA ALA A 723 52.43 -42.36 -20.77
C ALA A 723 51.10 -41.81 -20.16
N GLN A 724 51.05 -40.71 -19.41
CA GLN A 724 50.80 -39.30 -19.83
C GLN A 724 49.67 -39.11 -20.87
N VAL A 725 48.76 -38.12 -20.77
CA VAL A 725 49.01 -36.66 -20.62
C VAL A 725 47.99 -35.89 -19.74
N ASN A 726 48.52 -35.20 -18.71
CA ASN A 726 48.27 -33.85 -18.16
C ASN A 726 46.87 -33.16 -18.16
N GLN A 727 46.45 -32.72 -16.96
CA GLN A 727 45.76 -31.42 -16.70
C GLN A 727 46.81 -30.27 -16.70
N PRO A 728 46.49 -28.95 -16.75
CA PRO A 728 46.02 -28.16 -15.57
C PRO A 728 45.25 -26.84 -15.95
N PRO A 729 45.14 -25.77 -15.11
CA PRO A 729 44.84 -25.64 -13.68
C PRO A 729 43.60 -24.74 -13.38
N THR A 730 43.28 -24.55 -12.10
CA THR A 730 42.23 -23.64 -11.57
C THR A 730 42.76 -22.31 -11.00
N THR A 731 41.99 -21.24 -11.16
CA THR A 731 41.94 -20.00 -10.34
C THR A 731 40.58 -19.31 -10.61
N GLY A 732 39.94 -18.57 -9.70
CA GLY A 732 40.28 -18.23 -8.31
C GLY A 732 39.73 -16.84 -7.93
N GLY A 733 38.63 -16.78 -7.17
CA GLY A 733 37.94 -15.55 -6.74
C GLY A 733 36.41 -15.66 -6.87
N GLY A 734 35.60 -14.89 -6.14
CA GLY A 734 35.93 -13.87 -5.13
C GLY A 734 34.83 -12.81 -5.09
N ASN A 735 33.73 -13.06 -4.36
CA ASN A 735 32.58 -12.14 -4.31
C ASN A 735 32.83 -10.97 -3.34
N THR A 736 32.58 -9.76 -3.82
CA THR A 736 32.64 -8.51 -3.04
C THR A 736 31.31 -7.78 -3.14
N THR A 737 30.83 -7.23 -2.02
CA THR A 737 29.53 -6.55 -1.89
C THR A 737 29.71 -5.05 -1.72
N ILE A 738 28.88 -4.25 -2.40
CA ILE A 738 28.95 -2.78 -2.44
C ILE A 738 27.85 -2.19 -1.54
N ILE A 739 28.16 -1.16 -0.73
CA ILE A 739 27.27 -0.54 0.28
C ILE A 739 27.21 0.99 0.08
N HIS A 740 26.75 1.41 -1.10
CA HIS A 740 26.75 2.82 -1.54
C HIS A 740 26.23 3.84 -0.51
N HIS A 741 27.14 4.66 0.03
CA HIS A 741 26.84 5.92 0.70
C HIS A 741 26.89 7.09 -0.30
N HIS A 742 25.76 7.74 -0.59
CA HIS A 742 25.72 8.99 -1.39
C HIS A 742 24.92 10.09 -0.66
N HIS A 743 25.41 11.33 -0.72
CA HIS A 743 24.82 12.48 -0.04
C HIS A 743 23.76 13.22 -0.89
N HIS A 744 22.83 13.89 -0.20
CA HIS A 744 21.75 14.67 -0.80
C HIS A 744 22.15 16.03 -1.33
N TYR A 745 21.49 16.43 -2.43
CA TYR A 745 21.37 17.82 -2.81
C TYR A 745 19.91 18.21 -3.11
N ASN A 746 19.28 18.83 -2.11
CA ASN A 746 18.09 19.64 -2.32
C ASN A 746 18.46 20.95 -3.02
N ASN A 747 17.54 21.52 -3.78
CA ASN A 747 17.72 22.81 -4.45
C ASN A 747 17.50 24.02 -3.50
N HIS A 748 18.22 24.00 -2.38
CA HIS A 748 18.68 25.20 -1.66
C HIS A 748 20.16 25.41 -2.01
N GLU A 749 20.74 26.57 -1.72
CA GLU A 749 22.19 26.80 -1.82
C GLU A 749 22.96 26.07 -0.68
N ILE A 750 22.84 24.74 -0.64
CA ILE A 750 23.71 23.88 0.15
C ILE A 750 25.06 23.90 -0.55
N LYS A 751 26.00 24.70 -0.05
CA LYS A 751 27.39 24.69 -0.51
C LYS A 751 27.97 23.29 -0.34
N ARG A 752 28.06 22.55 -1.45
CA ARG A 752 28.81 21.29 -1.50
C ARG A 752 30.23 21.56 -1.01
N GLN A 753 30.72 20.79 -0.05
CA GLN A 753 32.15 20.84 0.28
C GLN A 753 32.91 20.12 -0.86
N GLU A 754 33.95 20.76 -1.39
CA GLU A 754 34.78 20.12 -2.42
C GLU A 754 35.63 19.03 -1.77
N GLU A 755 35.56 17.81 -2.31
CA GLU A 755 36.38 16.72 -1.79
C GLU A 755 37.82 16.80 -2.31
N ASN A 756 38.77 16.65 -1.39
CA ASN A 756 40.14 16.36 -1.77
C ASN A 756 40.19 14.99 -2.47
N VAL A 757 40.50 15.01 -3.75
CA VAL A 757 40.93 13.84 -4.52
C VAL A 757 42.40 13.60 -4.16
N SER A 758 42.72 12.47 -3.53
CA SER A 758 44.12 12.10 -3.33
C SER A 758 44.75 11.68 -4.66
N ASP A 759 46.01 12.07 -4.88
CA ASP A 759 46.72 11.84 -6.14
C ASP A 759 46.86 10.34 -6.47
N ASP A 760 46.78 9.46 -5.47
CA ASP A 760 46.82 7.99 -5.68
C ASP A 760 45.58 7.44 -6.40
N VAL A 761 44.46 8.18 -6.43
CA VAL A 761 43.20 7.74 -7.05
C VAL A 761 43.05 8.24 -8.49
N THR A 762 43.67 9.38 -8.85
CA THR A 762 43.69 9.90 -10.23
C THR A 762 44.74 9.22 -11.12
N LYS A 763 45.79 8.69 -10.50
CA LYS A 763 47.00 8.21 -11.17
C LYS A 763 46.77 6.93 -11.99
N GLY A 764 46.73 7.08 -13.31
CA GLY A 764 46.66 5.97 -14.27
C GLY A 764 45.31 5.81 -14.96
N ILE A 765 44.30 6.63 -14.64
CA ILE A 765 43.01 6.64 -15.35
C ILE A 765 43.21 7.27 -16.73
N LYS A 766 43.23 6.44 -17.78
CA LYS A 766 43.44 6.88 -19.17
C LYS A 766 42.15 7.32 -19.86
N PHE A 767 40.99 6.86 -19.38
CA PHE A 767 39.70 7.01 -20.07
C PHE A 767 38.73 7.88 -19.28
N LEU A 768 38.10 8.83 -20.00
CA LEU A 768 36.93 9.58 -19.56
C LEU A 768 35.73 9.15 -20.38
N LEU A 769 34.70 8.60 -19.73
CA LEU A 769 33.41 8.30 -20.34
C LEU A 769 32.48 9.49 -20.09
N MET A 770 32.11 10.22 -21.14
CA MET A 770 31.18 11.33 -21.07
C MET A 770 29.77 10.87 -21.41
N THR A 771 28.80 11.26 -20.59
CA THR A 771 27.37 11.05 -20.81
C THR A 771 26.66 12.41 -20.74
N ALA A 772 25.52 12.57 -21.43
CA ALA A 772 24.75 13.80 -21.42
C ALA A 772 23.70 13.80 -20.31
N THR A 773 22.92 12.72 -20.17
CA THR A 773 21.72 12.67 -19.31
C THR A 773 21.73 11.52 -18.30
N ASP A 774 20.89 11.61 -17.26
CA ASP A 774 20.67 10.56 -16.25
C ASP A 774 20.50 9.15 -16.83
N LEU A 775 19.78 9.02 -17.96
CA LEU A 775 19.50 7.73 -18.58
C LEU A 775 20.74 7.15 -19.28
N GLU A 776 21.62 8.00 -19.79
CA GLU A 776 22.89 7.61 -20.40
C GLU A 776 23.93 7.30 -19.32
N LEU A 777 24.04 8.18 -18.31
CA LEU A 777 24.87 7.96 -17.12
C LEU A 777 24.51 6.62 -16.48
N LYS A 778 23.22 6.35 -16.24
CA LYS A 778 22.74 5.07 -15.73
C LYS A 778 23.18 3.89 -16.60
N GLY A 779 23.07 3.99 -17.92
CA GLY A 779 23.50 2.92 -18.85
C GLY A 779 24.98 2.56 -18.72
N VAL A 780 25.83 3.53 -18.37
CA VAL A 780 27.25 3.34 -18.07
C VAL A 780 27.46 2.85 -16.63
N LEU A 781 26.80 3.44 -15.63
CA LEU A 781 26.96 3.05 -14.22
C LEU A 781 26.46 1.62 -13.93
N GLU A 782 25.44 1.13 -14.64
CA GLU A 782 25.00 -0.29 -14.60
C GLU A 782 26.12 -1.29 -14.99
N ARG A 783 27.21 -0.82 -15.60
CA ARG A 783 28.35 -1.61 -16.10
C ARG A 783 29.68 -1.25 -15.40
N LEU A 784 29.70 -0.22 -14.57
CA LEU A 784 30.89 0.27 -13.88
C LEU A 784 31.13 -0.53 -12.60
N LYS A 785 32.27 -1.22 -12.52
CA LYS A 785 32.69 -2.00 -11.35
C LYS A 785 33.58 -1.15 -10.43
N PRO A 786 33.81 -1.54 -9.17
CA PRO A 786 34.88 -0.98 -8.35
C PRO A 786 36.26 -1.04 -9.02
N LEU A 787 37.21 -0.23 -8.55
CA LEU A 787 38.63 -0.43 -8.85
C LEU A 787 39.15 -1.68 -8.12
N ASP A 788 40.19 -2.32 -8.66
CA ASP A 788 40.79 -3.50 -8.03
C ASP A 788 41.29 -3.18 -6.61
N GLY A 789 40.91 -4.00 -5.63
CA GLY A 789 41.20 -3.74 -4.21
C GLY A 789 40.27 -2.71 -3.54
N ARG A 790 39.13 -2.38 -4.15
CA ARG A 790 38.03 -1.64 -3.51
C ARG A 790 36.71 -2.40 -3.60
N ASP A 791 35.88 -2.19 -2.60
CA ASP A 791 34.53 -2.74 -2.58
C ASP A 791 33.54 -1.87 -3.39
N GLU A 792 33.88 -0.59 -3.67
CA GLU A 792 32.94 0.37 -4.27
C GLU A 792 33.48 1.17 -5.47
N VAL A 793 32.54 1.60 -6.32
CA VAL A 793 32.69 2.74 -7.24
C VAL A 793 32.74 4.02 -6.43
N ILE A 794 33.67 4.92 -6.76
CA ILE A 794 33.90 6.17 -6.01
C ILE A 794 33.11 7.31 -6.67
N GLU A 795 32.02 7.78 -6.06
CA GLU A 795 31.43 9.10 -6.39
C GLU A 795 32.30 10.21 -5.78
N LYS A 796 32.55 11.30 -6.51
CA LYS A 796 33.19 12.52 -6.01
C LYS A 796 32.61 13.78 -6.64
N PHE A 797 32.42 14.82 -5.82
CA PHE A 797 32.13 16.17 -6.29
C PHE A 797 33.35 17.09 -6.16
N LYS A 798 33.82 17.66 -7.27
CA LYS A 798 34.93 18.63 -7.31
C LYS A 798 34.86 19.51 -8.55
N ASN A 799 35.38 20.75 -8.45
CA ASN A 799 35.31 21.80 -9.48
C ASN A 799 33.85 22.14 -9.91
N GLY A 800 32.84 21.74 -9.14
CA GLY A 800 31.43 21.88 -9.52
C GLY A 800 30.92 20.85 -10.53
N VAL A 801 31.37 19.58 -10.43
CA VAL A 801 30.95 18.44 -11.27
C VAL A 801 30.88 17.17 -10.41
N ASP A 802 29.85 16.34 -10.61
CA ASP A 802 29.76 14.97 -10.08
C ASP A 802 30.49 13.98 -11.01
N MET A 803 31.37 13.16 -10.45
CA MET A 803 32.23 12.21 -11.16
C MET A 803 32.22 10.84 -10.50
N TYR A 804 32.24 9.77 -11.30
CA TYR A 804 32.24 8.39 -10.81
C TYR A 804 33.51 7.67 -11.28
N ILE A 805 34.25 7.05 -10.37
CA ILE A 805 35.54 6.40 -10.65
C ILE A 805 35.41 4.90 -10.39
N GLY A 806 35.76 4.10 -11.40
CA GLY A 806 35.64 2.65 -11.34
C GLY A 806 36.33 1.97 -12.51
N LYS A 807 36.00 0.69 -12.73
CA LYS A 807 36.56 -0.16 -13.77
C LYS A 807 35.49 -0.52 -14.79
N PHE A 808 35.73 -0.19 -16.06
CA PHE A 808 34.82 -0.46 -17.18
C PHE A 808 35.54 -1.38 -18.17
N GLY A 809 35.02 -2.60 -18.33
CA GLY A 809 35.79 -3.71 -18.89
C GLY A 809 37.02 -4.00 -18.02
N LYS A 810 38.21 -3.93 -18.61
CA LYS A 810 39.50 -4.10 -17.92
C LYS A 810 40.13 -2.79 -17.41
N HIS A 811 39.59 -1.63 -17.79
CA HIS A 811 40.27 -0.34 -17.60
C HIS A 811 39.71 0.49 -16.44
N PRO A 812 40.58 1.13 -15.62
CA PRO A 812 40.19 2.25 -14.78
C PRO A 812 39.68 3.43 -15.63
N VAL A 813 38.48 3.91 -15.32
CA VAL A 813 37.82 5.03 -15.99
C VAL A 813 37.31 6.05 -14.97
N VAL A 814 37.15 7.29 -15.43
CA VAL A 814 36.26 8.28 -14.80
C VAL A 814 35.04 8.49 -15.69
N VAL A 815 33.85 8.59 -15.11
CA VAL A 815 32.57 8.85 -15.79
C VAL A 815 32.05 10.22 -15.36
N GLY A 816 31.58 11.02 -16.32
CA GLY A 816 30.98 12.33 -16.09
C GLY A 816 29.64 12.51 -16.81
N GLN A 817 28.80 13.39 -16.27
CA GLN A 817 27.51 13.80 -16.84
C GLN A 817 27.55 15.29 -17.21
N SER A 818 27.20 15.67 -18.44
CA SER A 818 27.25 17.08 -18.88
C SER A 818 26.01 17.90 -18.55
N ALA A 819 24.83 17.29 -18.36
CA ALA A 819 23.58 18.00 -18.12
C ALA A 819 22.68 17.27 -17.09
N HIS A 820 22.32 17.96 -16.00
CA HIS A 820 21.41 17.42 -14.98
C HIS A 820 19.94 17.78 -15.24
N THR A 821 19.67 18.73 -16.14
CA THR A 821 18.32 19.07 -16.60
C THR A 821 18.25 19.12 -18.14
N LYS A 822 17.05 19.24 -18.72
CA LYS A 822 16.88 19.32 -20.19
C LYS A 822 17.47 20.62 -20.76
N GLU A 823 17.41 21.68 -19.99
CA GLU A 823 17.88 23.04 -20.31
C GLU A 823 19.41 23.15 -20.29
N GLU A 824 20.10 22.15 -19.72
CA GLU A 824 21.56 22.05 -19.69
C GLU A 824 22.14 21.22 -20.86
N GLN A 825 21.32 20.56 -21.67
CA GLN A 825 21.77 19.66 -22.75
C GLN A 825 22.51 20.41 -23.87
N GLY A 826 23.38 19.69 -24.58
CA GLY A 826 24.14 20.21 -25.70
C GLY A 826 25.55 20.74 -25.39
N SER A 827 26.22 21.16 -26.47
CA SER A 827 27.67 21.35 -26.55
C SER A 827 28.28 22.29 -25.50
N ILE A 828 27.61 23.37 -25.10
CA ILE A 828 28.19 24.37 -24.19
C ILE A 828 28.49 23.76 -22.82
N ARG A 829 27.54 23.02 -22.22
CA ARG A 829 27.79 22.34 -20.93
C ARG A 829 28.73 21.16 -21.10
N ALA A 830 28.68 20.46 -22.23
CA ALA A 830 29.65 19.40 -22.55
C ALA A 830 31.11 19.91 -22.56
N ILE A 831 31.40 21.09 -23.11
CA ILE A 831 32.73 21.73 -23.02
C ILE A 831 33.12 21.94 -21.54
N VAL A 832 32.25 22.61 -20.79
CA VAL A 832 32.54 23.03 -19.40
C VAL A 832 32.81 21.84 -18.50
N VAL A 833 31.99 20.79 -18.58
CA VAL A 833 32.17 19.58 -17.76
C VAL A 833 33.41 18.80 -18.22
N THR A 834 33.61 18.58 -19.52
CA THR A 834 34.78 17.84 -20.03
C THR A 834 36.08 18.51 -19.60
N ASN A 835 36.18 19.83 -19.72
CA ASN A 835 37.36 20.59 -19.28
C ASN A 835 37.65 20.40 -17.78
N LYS A 836 36.65 20.55 -16.91
CA LYS A 836 36.80 20.39 -15.45
C LYS A 836 37.26 18.99 -15.05
N ILE A 837 36.82 17.94 -15.75
CA ILE A 837 37.28 16.57 -15.48
C ILE A 837 38.71 16.36 -16.03
N MET A 838 39.03 16.92 -17.20
CA MET A 838 40.39 16.87 -17.76
C MET A 838 41.43 17.58 -16.88
N GLU A 839 41.08 18.68 -16.22
CA GLU A 839 41.94 19.38 -15.25
C GLU A 839 42.43 18.45 -14.12
N ILE A 840 41.55 17.53 -13.68
CA ILE A 840 41.76 16.62 -12.55
C ILE A 840 42.44 15.31 -13.00
N PHE A 841 41.93 14.66 -14.05
CA PHE A 841 42.34 13.29 -14.44
C PHE A 841 43.33 13.24 -15.61
N LYS A 842 43.37 14.26 -16.47
CA LYS A 842 44.21 14.32 -17.68
C LYS A 842 44.14 13.03 -18.53
N PRO A 843 42.93 12.58 -18.92
CA PRO A 843 42.74 11.34 -19.67
C PRO A 843 43.48 11.40 -21.03
N LYS A 844 43.84 10.24 -21.55
CA LYS A 844 44.38 10.04 -22.91
C LYS A 844 43.25 9.88 -23.93
N TYR A 845 42.09 9.39 -23.49
CA TYR A 845 40.94 9.04 -24.34
C TYR A 845 39.64 9.53 -23.73
N ILE A 846 38.76 10.10 -24.57
CA ILE A 846 37.43 10.58 -24.19
C ILE A 846 36.40 9.88 -25.10
N ILE A 847 35.44 9.20 -24.48
CA ILE A 847 34.39 8.45 -25.18
C ILE A 847 33.04 9.02 -24.77
N ALA A 848 32.33 9.66 -25.69
CA ALA A 848 30.96 10.10 -25.45
C ALA A 848 30.00 8.93 -25.69
N ILE A 849 29.27 8.51 -24.65
CA ILE A 849 28.33 7.38 -24.67
C ILE A 849 26.92 7.92 -24.43
N GLY A 850 25.95 7.53 -25.27
CA GLY A 850 24.58 8.01 -25.11
C GLY A 850 23.62 7.65 -26.23
N VAL A 851 22.61 8.48 -26.46
CA VAL A 851 21.60 8.33 -27.51
C VAL A 851 21.68 9.40 -28.59
N CYS A 852 21.29 9.01 -29.79
CA CYS A 852 21.18 9.87 -30.97
C CYS A 852 19.86 9.60 -31.70
N PHE A 853 19.47 10.49 -32.60
CA PHE A 853 18.39 10.22 -33.55
C PHE A 853 18.97 9.68 -34.86
N GLY A 854 18.31 8.70 -35.47
CA GLY A 854 18.77 8.07 -36.72
C GLY A 854 18.55 8.95 -37.95
N MET A 855 19.45 8.89 -38.92
CA MET A 855 19.29 9.51 -40.24
C MET A 855 19.27 8.46 -41.35
N ASP A 856 18.36 8.68 -42.30
CA ASP A 856 18.32 7.97 -43.57
C ASP A 856 19.40 8.56 -44.51
N HIS A 857 20.45 7.81 -44.86
CA HIS A 857 21.55 8.29 -45.72
C HIS A 857 21.14 8.32 -47.20
N SER A 858 21.67 9.28 -47.98
CA SER A 858 21.31 9.43 -49.40
C SER A 858 22.12 8.54 -50.37
N ILE A 859 23.08 7.77 -49.85
CA ILE A 859 24.02 6.96 -50.63
C ILE A 859 23.38 5.61 -51.00
N LYS A 860 23.43 5.24 -52.29
CA LYS A 860 22.99 3.92 -52.74
C LYS A 860 23.87 2.81 -52.17
N ASP A 861 23.28 1.64 -51.96
CA ASP A 861 23.96 0.39 -51.58
C ASP A 861 24.49 0.32 -50.12
N GLN A 862 24.04 1.21 -49.23
CA GLN A 862 24.19 1.10 -47.76
C GLN A 862 22.85 0.76 -47.07
N GLU A 863 22.89 -0.03 -45.99
CA GLU A 863 21.69 -0.42 -45.22
C GLU A 863 21.18 0.70 -44.30
N PRO A 864 19.85 0.94 -44.18
CA PRO A 864 19.30 1.99 -43.34
C PRO A 864 19.59 1.77 -41.85
N VAL A 865 19.82 2.87 -41.15
CA VAL A 865 20.00 2.95 -39.70
C VAL A 865 18.65 2.77 -38.99
N ASN A 866 18.59 1.89 -37.98
CA ASN A 866 17.34 1.51 -37.30
C ASN A 866 17.38 1.85 -35.81
N LEU A 867 16.20 2.00 -35.17
CA LEU A 867 16.06 2.08 -33.72
C LEU A 867 16.88 0.97 -33.01
N GLY A 868 17.65 1.36 -32.00
CA GLY A 868 18.55 0.47 -31.27
C GLY A 868 19.78 -0.04 -32.04
N ASP A 869 20.12 0.49 -33.23
CA ASP A 869 21.47 0.33 -33.80
C ASP A 869 22.47 1.26 -33.08
N VAL A 870 23.76 0.89 -33.09
CA VAL A 870 24.87 1.69 -32.53
C VAL A 870 25.61 2.40 -33.66
N ILE A 871 25.94 3.68 -33.44
CA ILE A 871 26.69 4.53 -34.38
C ILE A 871 28.04 4.89 -33.75
N VAL A 872 29.12 4.51 -34.42
CA VAL A 872 30.51 4.87 -34.06
C VAL A 872 30.92 6.04 -34.95
N SER A 873 30.96 7.25 -34.39
CA SER A 873 31.25 8.46 -35.14
C SER A 873 32.74 8.60 -35.46
N ASP A 874 33.10 8.68 -36.75
CA ASP A 874 34.46 9.05 -37.18
C ASP A 874 34.61 10.57 -37.43
N CYS A 875 33.50 11.32 -37.48
CA CYS A 875 33.48 12.76 -37.67
C CYS A 875 32.17 13.37 -37.13
N ILE A 876 32.29 14.47 -36.38
CA ILE A 876 31.17 15.26 -35.87
C ILE A 876 30.99 16.52 -36.73
N ALA A 877 29.92 16.58 -37.51
CA ALA A 877 29.59 17.72 -38.35
C ALA A 877 28.94 18.84 -37.51
N ASN A 878 29.74 19.86 -37.20
CA ASN A 878 29.34 21.04 -36.42
C ASN A 878 28.45 21.99 -37.24
N LEU A 879 27.16 22.10 -36.92
CA LEU A 879 26.22 22.99 -37.62
C LEU A 879 26.47 24.49 -37.42
N TYR A 880 27.24 24.89 -36.39
CA TYR A 880 27.67 26.28 -36.25
C TYR A 880 28.79 26.66 -37.24
N ASN A 881 29.42 25.68 -37.90
CA ASN A 881 30.51 25.87 -38.85
C ASN A 881 30.07 25.40 -40.25
N ILE A 882 29.08 26.09 -40.82
CA ILE A 882 28.56 25.81 -42.17
C ILE A 882 29.07 26.80 -43.21
N ARG A 883 29.24 26.32 -44.45
CA ARG A 883 29.44 27.13 -45.65
C ARG A 883 28.11 27.24 -46.39
N VAL A 884 27.62 28.47 -46.56
CA VAL A 884 26.43 28.78 -47.37
C VAL A 884 26.88 29.28 -48.74
N GLU A 885 26.33 28.69 -49.79
CA GLU A 885 26.49 29.06 -51.19
C GLU A 885 25.09 29.25 -51.81
N PRO A 886 24.93 29.95 -52.96
CA PRO A 886 23.62 30.11 -53.58
C PRO A 886 22.97 28.76 -53.90
N GLY A 887 21.90 28.42 -53.17
CA GLY A 887 21.18 27.15 -53.31
C GLY A 887 21.87 25.92 -52.70
N CYS A 888 22.88 26.08 -51.83
CA CYS A 888 23.55 24.95 -51.18
C CYS A 888 24.14 25.31 -49.81
N ILE A 889 23.92 24.48 -48.79
CA ILE A 889 24.56 24.61 -47.46
C ILE A 889 25.37 23.32 -47.22
N LYS A 890 26.59 23.43 -46.70
CA LYS A 890 27.47 22.28 -46.39
C LYS A 890 28.20 22.48 -45.07
N ALA A 891 28.37 21.40 -44.29
CA ALA A 891 29.22 21.41 -43.10
C ALA A 891 30.70 21.65 -43.47
N ARG A 892 31.38 22.58 -42.77
CA ARG A 892 32.81 22.86 -42.94
C ARG A 892 33.63 22.06 -41.92
N ILE A 893 33.92 20.81 -42.26
CA ILE A 893 34.74 19.93 -41.44
C ILE A 893 36.19 20.42 -41.38
N THR A 894 36.76 20.40 -40.18
CA THR A 894 38.18 20.63 -39.87
C THR A 894 38.79 19.39 -39.22
N ASP A 895 40.09 19.40 -38.92
CA ASP A 895 40.72 18.29 -38.17
C ASP A 895 40.27 18.21 -36.71
N ALA A 896 39.70 19.30 -36.13
CA ALA A 896 39.11 19.29 -34.79
C ALA A 896 37.71 18.66 -34.75
N ASP A 897 37.08 18.46 -35.91
CA ASP A 897 35.77 17.81 -36.05
C ASP A 897 35.88 16.29 -36.28
N LYS A 898 37.11 15.75 -36.38
CA LYS A 898 37.38 14.31 -36.59
C LYS A 898 37.59 13.59 -35.27
N ALA A 899 37.13 12.34 -35.19
CA ALA A 899 37.42 11.47 -34.06
C ALA A 899 38.89 11.02 -34.07
N GLY A 900 39.38 10.62 -32.90
CA GLY A 900 40.75 10.12 -32.71
C GLY A 900 41.04 8.88 -33.55
N GLY A 901 42.16 8.88 -34.29
CA GLY A 901 42.50 7.81 -35.23
C GLY A 901 42.73 6.44 -34.56
N THR A 902 43.27 6.42 -33.34
CA THR A 902 43.41 5.18 -32.55
C THR A 902 42.04 4.70 -32.06
N LEU A 903 41.20 5.61 -31.55
CA LEU A 903 39.83 5.25 -31.11
C LEU A 903 38.96 4.74 -32.27
N VAL A 904 39.00 5.38 -33.45
CA VAL A 904 38.27 4.92 -34.64
C VAL A 904 38.79 3.57 -35.12
N SER A 905 40.11 3.34 -35.11
CA SER A 905 40.67 2.02 -35.47
C SER A 905 40.37 0.92 -34.44
N PHE A 906 40.01 1.29 -33.21
CA PHE A 906 39.71 0.35 -32.13
C PHE A 906 38.21 0.01 -32.05
N PHE A 907 37.33 0.99 -32.28
CA PHE A 907 35.87 0.84 -32.24
C PHE A 907 35.21 0.59 -33.62
N ARG A 908 35.97 0.45 -34.72
CA ARG A 908 35.41 0.07 -36.03
C ARG A 908 35.23 -1.46 -36.10
N ASN A 909 34.02 -1.89 -36.47
CA ASN A 909 33.62 -3.30 -36.48
C ASN A 909 34.45 -4.13 -37.48
N PRO A 910 35.26 -5.13 -37.04
CA PRO A 910 36.42 -5.61 -37.80
C PRO A 910 36.12 -6.63 -38.92
N ARG A 911 35.01 -6.48 -39.65
CA ARG A 911 34.57 -7.44 -40.69
C ARG A 911 35.51 -7.56 -41.90
N ASN A 912 36.42 -6.61 -42.11
CA ASN A 912 37.39 -6.61 -43.23
C ASN A 912 38.85 -6.57 -42.73
N ASP A 913 39.08 -6.73 -41.42
CA ASP A 913 40.36 -6.48 -40.80
C ASP A 913 41.22 -7.75 -40.84
N ILE A 914 42.52 -7.62 -41.13
CA ILE A 914 43.43 -8.78 -41.19
C ILE A 914 43.44 -9.57 -39.87
N ALA A 915 43.23 -8.90 -38.73
CA ALA A 915 43.11 -9.52 -37.41
C ALA A 915 41.90 -10.47 -37.27
N SER A 916 40.83 -10.29 -38.06
CA SER A 916 39.66 -11.18 -38.05
C SER A 916 39.98 -12.57 -38.59
N LEU A 917 40.86 -12.68 -39.61
CA LEU A 917 41.34 -13.95 -40.15
C LEU A 917 42.22 -14.73 -39.16
N ILE A 918 42.72 -14.09 -38.10
CA ILE A 918 43.53 -14.72 -37.04
C ILE A 918 42.68 -15.14 -35.83
N GLY A 919 41.35 -15.05 -35.94
CA GLY A 919 40.40 -15.73 -35.04
C GLY A 919 40.31 -15.21 -33.59
N LYS A 920 40.88 -14.05 -33.27
CA LYS A 920 40.94 -13.54 -31.88
C LYS A 920 39.86 -12.52 -31.49
N SER A 921 39.29 -11.77 -32.44
CA SER A 921 38.27 -10.75 -32.12
C SER A 921 36.89 -11.40 -31.93
N ARG A 922 36.29 -11.24 -30.75
CA ARG A 922 34.87 -11.60 -30.53
C ARG A 922 33.98 -10.61 -31.31
N ALA A 923 33.07 -11.11 -32.14
CA ALA A 923 32.05 -10.28 -32.75
C ALA A 923 31.06 -9.80 -31.69
N PHE A 924 30.75 -8.49 -31.68
CA PHE A 924 29.69 -7.94 -30.84
C PHE A 924 28.33 -8.54 -31.25
N LYS A 925 27.58 -9.05 -30.27
CA LYS A 925 26.25 -9.66 -30.45
C LYS A 925 25.33 -9.20 -29.33
N MET A 926 24.30 -8.45 -29.70
CA MET A 926 23.24 -7.99 -28.81
C MET A 926 21.92 -8.04 -29.60
N MET A 927 20.85 -8.50 -28.96
CA MET A 927 19.53 -8.63 -29.60
C MET A 927 18.65 -7.42 -29.27
N LYS A 928 17.89 -6.95 -30.26
CA LYS A 928 16.86 -5.92 -30.06
C LYS A 928 15.64 -6.51 -29.35
N PRO A 929 14.92 -5.72 -28.53
CA PRO A 929 13.69 -6.17 -27.89
C PRO A 929 12.65 -6.55 -28.95
N SER A 930 12.02 -7.70 -28.74
CA SER A 930 10.96 -8.23 -29.61
C SER A 930 9.94 -9.00 -28.77
N PHE A 931 8.66 -8.85 -29.10
CA PHE A 931 7.57 -9.65 -28.54
C PHE A 931 7.56 -11.09 -29.10
N ASP A 932 8.28 -11.33 -30.19
CA ASP A 932 8.51 -12.63 -30.78
C ASP A 932 10.02 -12.95 -30.76
N LYS A 933 10.39 -14.01 -30.03
CA LYS A 933 11.79 -14.40 -29.84
C LYS A 933 12.43 -14.99 -31.09
N GLU A 934 11.64 -15.54 -32.02
CA GLU A 934 12.16 -16.14 -33.26
C GLU A 934 12.48 -15.06 -34.32
N ASN A 935 11.89 -13.87 -34.19
CA ASN A 935 12.06 -12.73 -35.10
C ASN A 935 12.89 -11.56 -34.52
N ALA A 936 13.58 -11.76 -33.39
CA ALA A 936 14.46 -10.75 -32.80
C ALA A 936 15.65 -10.43 -33.72
N LYS A 937 15.85 -9.14 -34.04
CA LYS A 937 16.97 -8.69 -34.88
C LYS A 937 18.22 -8.41 -34.05
N GLU A 938 19.40 -8.71 -34.57
CA GLU A 938 20.67 -8.24 -33.97
C GLU A 938 20.76 -6.70 -34.05
N VAL A 939 21.40 -6.10 -33.05
CA VAL A 939 21.88 -4.71 -33.06
C VAL A 939 22.96 -4.58 -34.13
N LYS A 940 22.76 -3.71 -35.12
CA LYS A 940 23.80 -3.39 -36.09
C LYS A 940 24.67 -2.27 -35.55
N VAL A 941 25.92 -2.27 -35.99
CA VAL A 941 26.92 -1.25 -35.64
C VAL A 941 27.37 -0.61 -36.94
N HIS A 942 27.05 0.68 -37.09
CA HIS A 942 27.41 1.49 -38.25
C HIS A 942 28.55 2.45 -37.87
N CYS A 943 29.35 2.89 -38.84
CA CYS A 943 30.46 3.81 -38.61
C CYS A 943 30.56 4.84 -39.74
N GLY A 944 30.63 6.11 -39.36
CA GLY A 944 30.55 7.25 -40.28
C GLY A 944 30.20 8.55 -39.55
N PRO A 945 29.90 9.65 -40.25
CA PRO A 945 29.71 10.94 -39.63
C PRO A 945 28.37 11.07 -38.90
N MET A 946 28.34 11.93 -37.88
CA MET A 946 27.11 12.36 -37.19
C MET A 946 27.00 13.89 -37.23
N VAL A 947 25.78 14.42 -37.18
CA VAL A 947 25.51 15.88 -37.12
C VAL A 947 25.30 16.31 -35.67
N SER A 948 25.90 17.42 -35.26
CA SER A 948 25.76 17.95 -33.89
C SER A 948 25.05 19.31 -33.89
N THR A 949 24.01 19.43 -33.06
CA THR A 949 23.08 20.57 -33.04
C THR A 949 22.66 20.92 -31.61
N PRO A 950 22.45 22.20 -31.25
CA PRO A 950 21.86 22.57 -29.96
C PRO A 950 20.34 22.25 -29.88
N ALA A 951 19.71 21.92 -31.01
CA ALA A 951 18.26 21.77 -31.10
C ALA A 951 17.84 20.31 -30.85
N LEU A 952 16.87 20.12 -29.94
CA LEU A 952 16.16 18.85 -29.81
C LEU A 952 15.30 18.63 -31.08
N VAL A 953 15.77 17.80 -32.00
CA VAL A 953 15.06 17.55 -33.27
C VAL A 953 13.95 16.52 -33.07
N ASP A 954 12.75 16.86 -33.50
CA ASP A 954 11.62 15.93 -33.75
C ASP A 954 10.76 16.47 -34.90
N ASP A 955 11.39 16.79 -36.02
CA ASP A 955 10.74 17.29 -37.23
C ASP A 955 11.41 16.70 -38.47
N ALA A 956 10.60 16.08 -39.33
CA ALA A 956 11.06 15.43 -40.55
C ALA A 956 11.59 16.44 -41.59
N GLU A 957 11.04 17.66 -41.66
CA GLU A 957 11.50 18.67 -42.61
C GLU A 957 12.86 19.26 -42.19
N PHE A 958 13.07 19.49 -40.90
CA PHE A 958 14.38 19.86 -40.35
C PHE A 958 15.39 18.72 -40.50
N LYS A 959 14.99 17.45 -40.28
CA LYS A 959 15.88 16.29 -40.53
C LYS A 959 16.36 16.25 -41.98
N GLU A 960 15.50 16.55 -42.96
CA GLU A 960 15.91 16.65 -44.37
C GLU A 960 16.94 17.77 -44.59
N LYS A 961 16.73 18.96 -44.00
CA LYS A 961 17.70 20.07 -44.07
C LYS A 961 19.05 19.71 -43.45
N LEU A 962 19.09 18.84 -42.44
CA LEU A 962 20.35 18.31 -41.91
C LEU A 962 21.05 17.37 -42.90
N ARG A 963 20.29 16.58 -43.68
CA ARG A 963 20.84 15.74 -44.75
C ARG A 963 21.40 16.56 -45.90
N GLU A 964 20.76 17.67 -46.29
CA GLU A 964 21.34 18.59 -47.29
C GLU A 964 22.74 19.10 -46.86
N VAL A 965 22.91 19.37 -45.56
CA VAL A 965 24.18 19.87 -44.98
C VAL A 965 25.25 18.78 -44.85
N ARG A 966 24.86 17.51 -44.65
CA ARG A 966 25.75 16.34 -44.56
C ARG A 966 25.04 15.06 -45.08
N PRO A 967 25.05 14.79 -46.40
CA PRO A 967 24.21 13.73 -47.02
C PRO A 967 24.56 12.28 -46.66
N ASP A 968 25.73 12.07 -46.08
CA ASP A 968 26.29 10.80 -45.61
C ASP A 968 26.25 10.65 -44.07
N ALA A 969 25.57 11.54 -43.36
CA ALA A 969 25.37 11.44 -41.91
C ALA A 969 24.45 10.26 -41.54
N LEU A 970 24.85 9.51 -40.52
CA LEU A 970 24.14 8.32 -40.03
C LEU A 970 23.17 8.63 -38.87
N ALA A 971 23.42 9.71 -38.13
CA ALA A 971 22.64 10.11 -36.97
C ALA A 971 22.92 11.57 -36.57
N GLY A 972 22.07 12.12 -35.70
CA GLY A 972 22.26 13.44 -35.08
C GLY A 972 22.23 13.41 -33.54
N GLU A 973 22.99 14.31 -32.93
CA GLU A 973 23.17 14.43 -31.47
C GLU A 973 23.47 15.89 -31.04
N MET A 974 23.79 16.14 -29.76
CA MET A 974 23.86 17.51 -29.21
C MET A 974 25.18 17.90 -28.51
N GLU A 975 25.98 16.95 -28.01
CA GLU A 975 27.13 17.20 -27.12
C GLU A 975 28.50 17.11 -27.81
N GLY A 976 28.60 16.32 -28.89
CA GLY A 976 29.86 15.89 -29.51
C GLY A 976 30.78 17.03 -29.92
N VAL A 977 30.23 18.12 -30.47
CA VAL A 977 31.01 19.35 -30.77
C VAL A 977 31.69 19.90 -29.54
N GLY A 978 31.03 19.85 -28.37
CA GLY A 978 31.59 20.36 -27.13
C GLY A 978 32.73 19.49 -26.60
N ILE A 979 32.56 18.17 -26.67
CA ILE A 979 33.56 17.19 -26.24
C ILE A 979 34.80 17.25 -27.15
N PHE A 980 34.61 17.37 -28.47
CA PHE A 980 35.69 17.51 -29.44
C PHE A 980 36.39 18.88 -29.31
N HIS A 981 35.65 19.95 -29.04
CA HIS A 981 36.23 21.28 -28.78
C HIS A 981 37.07 21.29 -27.49
N ALA A 982 36.61 20.62 -26.42
CA ALA A 982 37.39 20.44 -25.20
C ALA A 982 38.70 19.66 -25.48
N ALA A 983 38.61 18.48 -26.09
CA ALA A 983 39.77 17.64 -26.42
C ALA A 983 40.80 18.36 -27.32
N SER A 984 40.33 19.02 -28.39
CA SER A 984 41.18 19.71 -29.35
C SER A 984 41.85 20.97 -28.81
N ASN A 985 41.34 21.57 -27.72
CA ASN A 985 41.95 22.74 -27.05
C ASN A 985 42.69 22.39 -25.75
N ALA A 986 42.78 21.10 -25.38
CA ALA A 986 43.57 20.66 -24.25
C ALA A 986 45.08 21.00 -24.40
N HIS A 987 45.77 21.12 -23.28
CA HIS A 987 47.23 21.26 -23.26
C HIS A 987 47.89 19.94 -23.71
N PRO A 988 49.01 19.97 -24.47
CA PRO A 988 49.68 18.74 -24.91
C PRO A 988 50.18 17.86 -23.74
N PRO A 989 50.10 16.52 -23.84
CA PRO A 989 49.50 15.75 -24.93
C PRO A 989 47.96 15.85 -24.94
N LYS A 990 47.38 16.07 -26.11
CA LYS A 990 45.91 16.19 -26.26
C LYS A 990 45.26 14.80 -26.22
N PRO A 991 44.09 14.64 -25.59
CA PRO A 991 43.34 13.40 -25.66
C PRO A 991 42.75 13.18 -27.05
N GLU A 992 42.62 11.92 -27.43
CA GLU A 992 41.75 11.51 -28.54
C GLU A 992 40.29 11.45 -28.06
N ALA A 993 39.35 11.89 -28.89
CA ALA A 993 37.92 11.85 -28.60
C ALA A 993 37.14 11.03 -29.63
N ILE A 994 36.06 10.37 -29.22
CA ILE A 994 35.11 9.68 -30.09
C ILE A 994 33.68 9.80 -29.54
N VAL A 995 32.67 9.74 -30.42
CA VAL A 995 31.26 9.68 -30.04
C VAL A 995 30.69 8.32 -30.45
N ILE A 996 30.12 7.59 -29.51
CA ILE A 996 29.51 6.27 -29.70
C ILE A 996 28.10 6.33 -29.09
N LYS A 997 27.09 6.53 -29.93
CA LYS A 997 25.70 6.73 -29.51
C LYS A 997 24.78 5.75 -30.24
N ALA A 998 23.68 5.37 -29.61
CA ALA A 998 22.71 4.45 -30.21
C ALA A 998 21.37 5.13 -30.51
N VAL A 999 20.65 4.60 -31.50
CA VAL A 999 19.47 5.24 -32.08
C VAL A 999 18.26 5.11 -31.14
N GLY A 1000 17.95 6.19 -30.43
CA GLY A 1000 16.81 6.25 -29.49
C GLY A 1000 15.49 6.69 -30.14
N ASP A 1001 15.55 7.41 -31.25
CA ASP A 1001 14.40 7.83 -32.07
C ASP A 1001 14.83 8.15 -33.52
N LEU A 1002 13.90 8.53 -34.40
CA LEU A 1002 14.16 8.79 -35.82
C LEU A 1002 13.97 10.25 -36.24
N ALA A 1003 13.74 11.17 -35.29
CA ALA A 1003 13.50 12.60 -35.51
C ALA A 1003 12.57 12.92 -36.71
N ASP A 1004 11.37 12.34 -36.69
CA ASP A 1004 10.38 12.39 -37.77
C ASP A 1004 9.00 12.93 -37.32
N GLY A 1005 8.91 13.47 -36.09
CA GLY A 1005 7.66 13.92 -35.46
C GLY A 1005 7.02 12.87 -34.54
N LYS A 1006 7.70 11.75 -34.26
CA LYS A 1006 7.19 10.59 -33.50
C LYS A 1006 8.04 10.19 -32.30
N LYS A 1007 8.84 11.10 -31.73
CA LYS A 1007 9.73 10.81 -30.58
C LYS A 1007 9.00 10.26 -29.33
N ILE A 1008 7.68 10.40 -29.26
CA ILE A 1008 6.80 9.77 -28.25
C ILE A 1008 6.60 8.27 -28.55
N GLU A 1009 6.32 7.88 -29.80
CA GLU A 1009 6.17 6.46 -30.21
C GLU A 1009 7.46 5.67 -29.96
N TYR A 1010 8.62 6.35 -30.01
CA TYR A 1010 9.94 5.75 -29.81
C TYR A 1010 10.49 5.87 -28.37
N GLU A 1011 9.75 6.44 -27.42
CA GLU A 1011 10.27 6.69 -26.07
C GLU A 1011 10.80 5.43 -25.36
N ALA A 1012 10.14 4.28 -25.58
CA ALA A 1012 10.56 2.98 -25.04
C ALA A 1012 11.93 2.47 -25.57
N TRP A 1013 12.44 3.02 -26.68
CA TRP A 1013 13.75 2.64 -27.23
C TRP A 1013 14.93 3.34 -26.55
N LYS A 1014 14.73 4.51 -25.92
CA LYS A 1014 15.82 5.29 -25.31
C LYS A 1014 16.60 4.51 -24.24
N PRO A 1015 15.98 3.76 -23.29
CA PRO A 1015 16.73 2.96 -22.32
C PRO A 1015 17.55 1.84 -22.97
N PHE A 1016 16.99 1.16 -23.99
CA PHE A 1016 17.69 0.14 -24.75
C PHE A 1016 18.87 0.73 -25.53
N ALA A 1017 18.72 1.91 -26.11
CA ALA A 1017 19.78 2.62 -26.81
C ALA A 1017 20.94 3.00 -25.86
N CYS A 1018 20.65 3.56 -24.68
CA CYS A 1018 21.69 3.81 -23.66
C CYS A 1018 22.47 2.54 -23.31
N GLN A 1019 21.76 1.42 -23.10
CA GLN A 1019 22.38 0.13 -22.81
C GLN A 1019 23.18 -0.41 -24.01
N ALA A 1020 22.70 -0.27 -25.25
CA ALA A 1020 23.40 -0.73 -26.45
C ALA A 1020 24.71 0.02 -26.71
N ALA A 1021 24.72 1.35 -26.54
CA ALA A 1021 25.95 2.14 -26.64
C ALA A 1021 26.96 1.77 -25.54
N ALA A 1022 26.50 1.64 -24.29
CA ALA A 1022 27.37 1.28 -23.16
C ALA A 1022 27.90 -0.17 -23.26
N GLU A 1023 27.08 -1.13 -23.71
CA GLU A 1023 27.49 -2.52 -23.95
C GLU A 1023 28.50 -2.63 -25.10
N TYR A 1024 28.32 -1.86 -26.17
CA TYR A 1024 29.27 -1.83 -27.29
C TYR A 1024 30.65 -1.31 -26.86
N VAL A 1025 30.68 -0.26 -26.04
CA VAL A 1025 31.95 0.25 -25.47
C VAL A 1025 32.55 -0.74 -24.48
N LEU A 1026 31.74 -1.39 -23.64
CA LEU A 1026 32.18 -2.39 -22.68
C LEU A 1026 32.84 -3.59 -23.36
N HIS A 1027 32.22 -4.12 -24.43
CA HIS A 1027 32.72 -5.25 -25.22
C HIS A 1027 34.14 -5.01 -25.75
N HIS A 1028 34.47 -3.77 -26.13
CA HIS A 1028 35.81 -3.44 -26.61
C HIS A 1028 36.78 -3.16 -25.46
N LEU A 1029 36.37 -2.46 -24.41
CA LEU A 1029 37.23 -2.20 -23.24
C LEU A 1029 37.44 -3.45 -22.34
N ASP A 1030 36.79 -4.57 -22.63
CA ASP A 1030 37.11 -5.90 -22.08
C ASP A 1030 37.99 -6.77 -23.02
N ASP A 1031 38.30 -6.30 -24.23
CA ASP A 1031 39.22 -6.97 -25.16
C ASP A 1031 40.68 -6.76 -24.73
N ASP A 1032 41.55 -7.77 -24.84
CA ASP A 1032 42.96 -7.64 -24.46
C ASP A 1032 43.72 -6.62 -25.33
N ARG A 1033 43.24 -6.33 -26.55
CA ARG A 1033 43.77 -5.25 -27.41
C ARG A 1033 43.61 -3.85 -26.80
N ALA A 1034 42.72 -3.69 -25.83
CA ALA A 1034 42.51 -2.42 -25.14
C ALA A 1034 43.66 -2.09 -24.19
N ILE A 1035 44.43 -3.10 -23.73
CA ILE A 1035 45.53 -2.94 -22.77
C ILE A 1035 46.66 -2.05 -23.34
N ASP A 1036 46.85 -2.06 -24.66
CA ASP A 1036 47.86 -1.26 -25.38
C ASP A 1036 47.48 0.23 -25.53
N LEU A 1037 46.26 0.63 -25.13
CA LEU A 1037 45.77 2.01 -25.10
C LEU A 1037 46.18 2.70 -23.80
#